data_AF-A0AAU5PFX2-F1
#
_entry.id   AF-A0AAU5PFX2-F1
#
_cell.length_a   1.000
_cell.length_b   1.000
_cell.length_c   1.000
_cell.angle_alpha   90.00
_cell.angle_beta   90.00
_cell.angle_gamma   90.00
#
_symmetry.space_group_name_H-M   'P 1'
#
loop_
_entity.id
_entity.type
_entity.pdbx_description
1 polymer ?
#
loop_
_entity_poly.entity_id
_entity_poly.type
_entity_poly.pdbx_seq_one_letter_code
_entity_poly.pdbx_strand_id
1 'polypeptide(L)'
;MDDPQDDLTRVEATVPVRETPLWAVLERRLFALLDSAWREFETTYCGPDGRLTYGGRMHHRDGVDDFYEPFFNWPVLYRLGGADDLLASAKRHWAGVTAQLTEFGFVRDEYEVGYDWFHQGESLNFFYALCAADPVDAAFRERALRFARLYSDPARGNYDPAARIIVAPHTGSGGPRPGLGTEWAEYSAHQAVMKPYGLPLDDLPGITGWDDLYAEENAQRMGDAMQERLGRGDTAINLAATSLVTNAWLYDHDPEFADWVVEYVGAWRERAEANGGLIPDNVGPSGAVGELHDGHWYGGHYGWAWPHGLHSVEAAAMIAAVNETLVTGGTAGLDLARVPLDTVIARGEVRTDAASAGSMGWGWAQKMDVAPDVPVRLVPYRHGSNGWFDLHPVPLVYPVWLWWLTSEPADRERLESLEQDAGFDWRDTKWFQDKEEQGHEAPWVSFLLGRNPGYPEAALELALGQVARRLALMRATPYGPPDDDIHWWQRLNPVVTEVLTQLTTGAPPALYNGGLSLARVTFGDALRGRPGLPDGVAALVREADADGVRLELVNVDPASRREVVVQAGAFGEDRIDRVVFDEAEDGCAGDSRSYLIPNPETQQVSSPVGSSRLVVALRPLHRVTLRLEITRRAQTPAHTSFTRITPRRES
;
A
#
# COMPACT_ATOMS: atom_id res chain seq x y z
N MET A 1 -10.65 -16.17 16.11
CA MET A 1 -11.99 -16.61 16.54
C MET A 1 -12.94 -16.27 15.41
N ASP A 2 -13.29 -17.23 14.56
CA ASP A 2 -14.31 -17.03 13.53
C ASP A 2 -15.68 -17.20 14.18
N ASP A 3 -16.47 -16.12 14.30
CA ASP A 3 -17.89 -16.24 14.62
C ASP A 3 -18.54 -17.22 13.63
N PRO A 4 -19.32 -18.23 14.09
CA PRO A 4 -20.07 -19.08 13.19
C PRO A 4 -20.96 -18.20 12.32
N GLN A 5 -20.70 -18.18 11.00
CA GLN A 5 -21.38 -17.25 10.09
C GLN A 5 -22.91 -17.40 10.05
N ASP A 6 -23.46 -18.52 10.56
CA ASP A 6 -24.89 -18.77 10.68
C ASP A 6 -25.61 -17.89 11.72
N ASP A 7 -24.87 -17.31 12.68
CA ASP A 7 -25.42 -16.44 13.75
C ASP A 7 -25.28 -14.94 13.45
N LEU A 8 -24.73 -14.57 12.28
CA LEU A 8 -24.55 -13.17 11.90
C LEU A 8 -25.88 -12.47 11.59
N THR A 9 -25.98 -11.18 11.96
CA THR A 9 -27.10 -10.32 11.54
C THR A 9 -27.22 -10.34 10.02
N ARG A 10 -28.45 -10.53 9.53
CA ARG A 10 -28.75 -10.60 8.09
C ARG A 10 -29.58 -9.41 7.64
N VAL A 11 -29.20 -8.81 6.52
CA VAL A 11 -29.92 -7.76 5.81
C VAL A 11 -30.39 -8.32 4.47
N GLU A 12 -31.67 -8.20 4.15
CA GLU A 12 -32.23 -8.57 2.85
C GLU A 12 -32.35 -7.32 1.98
N ALA A 13 -31.71 -7.31 0.81
CA ALA A 13 -31.84 -6.23 -0.15
C ALA A 13 -33.17 -6.36 -0.91
N THR A 14 -34.12 -5.50 -0.58
CA THR A 14 -35.48 -5.53 -1.14
C THR A 14 -35.72 -4.47 -2.23
N VAL A 15 -34.80 -3.52 -2.41
CA VAL A 15 -34.94 -2.45 -3.40
C VAL A 15 -34.55 -2.97 -4.80
N PRO A 16 -35.47 -3.02 -5.78
CA PRO A 16 -35.13 -3.46 -7.12
C PRO A 16 -34.27 -2.43 -7.86
N VAL A 17 -33.37 -2.92 -8.70
CA VAL A 17 -32.55 -2.10 -9.61
C VAL A 17 -33.45 -1.66 -10.77
N ARG A 18 -34.05 -0.48 -10.62
CA ARG A 18 -34.80 0.18 -11.71
C ARG A 18 -33.85 0.74 -12.78
N GLU A 19 -32.75 1.32 -12.32
CA GLU A 19 -31.69 1.90 -13.13
C GLU A 19 -30.37 1.33 -12.62
N THR A 20 -29.67 0.57 -13.47
CA THR A 20 -28.37 0.02 -13.09
C THR A 20 -27.35 1.16 -13.06
N PRO A 21 -26.73 1.46 -11.91
CA PRO A 21 -25.77 2.54 -11.84
C PRO A 21 -24.59 2.30 -12.78
N LEU A 22 -24.13 3.33 -13.48
CA LEU A 22 -23.04 3.19 -14.45
C LEU A 22 -21.75 2.73 -13.77
N TRP A 23 -21.42 3.27 -12.59
CA TRP A 23 -20.26 2.80 -11.81
C TRP A 23 -20.30 1.28 -11.55
N ALA A 24 -21.46 0.70 -11.26
CA ALA A 24 -21.58 -0.73 -10.99
C ALA A 24 -21.29 -1.57 -12.24
N VAL A 25 -21.71 -1.09 -13.42
CA VAL A 25 -21.40 -1.73 -14.71
C VAL A 25 -19.91 -1.61 -15.03
N LEU A 26 -19.31 -0.44 -14.82
CA LEU A 26 -17.89 -0.19 -15.06
C LEU A 26 -17.00 -1.01 -14.13
N GLU A 27 -17.36 -1.12 -12.85
CA GLU A 27 -16.65 -1.92 -11.84
C GLU A 27 -16.63 -3.41 -12.22
N ARG A 28 -17.79 -3.98 -12.57
CA ARG A 28 -17.85 -5.38 -13.02
C ARG A 28 -17.13 -5.61 -14.35
N ARG A 29 -17.15 -4.62 -15.24
CA ARG A 29 -16.37 -4.65 -16.48
C ARG A 29 -14.86 -4.63 -16.19
N LEU A 30 -14.42 -3.83 -15.24
CA LEU A 30 -13.02 -3.75 -14.83
C LEU A 30 -12.53 -5.08 -14.25
N PHE A 31 -13.28 -5.71 -13.34
CA PHE A 31 -12.97 -7.06 -12.85
C PHE A 31 -12.79 -8.06 -14.00
N ALA A 32 -13.75 -8.12 -14.94
CA ALA A 32 -13.68 -9.03 -16.08
C ALA A 32 -12.47 -8.75 -17.01
N LEU A 33 -12.13 -7.47 -17.20
CA LEU A 33 -10.97 -7.09 -18.00
C LEU A 33 -9.66 -7.46 -17.32
N LEU A 34 -9.53 -7.16 -16.02
CA LEU A 34 -8.37 -7.54 -15.21
C LEU A 34 -8.16 -9.05 -15.23
N ASP A 35 -9.25 -9.81 -15.12
CA ASP A 35 -9.22 -11.27 -15.20
C ASP A 35 -8.65 -11.79 -16.52
N SER A 36 -9.05 -11.19 -17.64
CA SER A 36 -8.45 -11.53 -18.93
C SER A 36 -6.99 -11.07 -19.02
N ALA A 37 -6.66 -9.93 -18.42
CA ALA A 37 -5.38 -9.27 -18.62
C ALA A 37 -4.23 -9.95 -17.87
N TRP A 38 -4.43 -10.37 -16.62
CA TRP A 38 -3.39 -11.11 -15.88
C TRP A 38 -3.08 -12.45 -16.55
N ARG A 39 -4.08 -13.11 -17.16
CA ARG A 39 -3.88 -14.35 -17.94
C ARG A 39 -3.06 -14.12 -19.19
N GLU A 40 -3.28 -13.00 -19.88
CA GLU A 40 -2.48 -12.58 -21.04
C GLU A 40 -1.03 -12.30 -20.61
N PHE A 41 -0.83 -11.64 -19.46
CA PHE A 41 0.50 -11.37 -18.91
C PHE A 41 1.24 -12.66 -18.56
N GLU A 42 0.59 -13.54 -17.81
CA GLU A 42 1.12 -14.85 -17.45
C GLU A 42 1.56 -15.64 -18.70
N THR A 43 0.66 -15.75 -19.69
CA THR A 43 0.93 -16.52 -20.92
C THR A 43 2.08 -15.93 -21.73
N THR A 44 2.26 -14.61 -21.70
CA THR A 44 3.25 -13.92 -22.52
C THR A 44 4.63 -13.91 -21.88
N TYR A 45 4.71 -13.69 -20.56
CA TYR A 45 5.97 -13.38 -19.88
C TYR A 45 6.43 -14.44 -18.89
N CYS A 46 5.63 -15.45 -18.57
CA CYS A 46 5.96 -16.42 -17.53
C CYS A 46 6.11 -17.85 -18.04
N GLY A 47 6.94 -18.63 -17.34
CA GLY A 47 7.07 -20.06 -17.53
C GLY A 47 5.96 -20.85 -16.81
N PRO A 48 5.76 -22.13 -17.19
CA PRO A 48 4.72 -22.99 -16.59
C PRO A 48 4.96 -23.30 -15.10
N ASP A 49 6.18 -23.12 -14.60
CA ASP A 49 6.54 -23.27 -13.18
C ASP A 49 6.41 -21.95 -12.39
N GLY A 50 5.91 -20.88 -13.02
CA GLY A 50 5.67 -19.58 -12.39
C GLY A 50 6.83 -18.59 -12.48
N ARG A 51 7.99 -18.98 -13.00
CA ARG A 51 9.13 -18.06 -13.15
C ARG A 51 8.88 -17.00 -14.23
N LEU A 52 9.55 -15.85 -14.15
CA LEU A 52 9.57 -14.88 -15.23
C LEU A 52 10.49 -15.39 -16.36
N THR A 53 10.13 -15.11 -17.60
CA THR A 53 10.93 -15.46 -18.79
C THR A 53 12.12 -14.51 -18.92
N TYR A 54 13.12 -14.72 -18.07
CA TYR A 54 14.34 -13.95 -18.00
C TYR A 54 15.54 -14.79 -18.45
N GLY A 55 16.21 -14.37 -19.53
CA GLY A 55 17.45 -14.98 -20.01
C GLY A 55 18.71 -14.21 -19.60
N GLY A 56 18.55 -13.12 -18.84
CA GLY A 56 19.61 -12.19 -18.47
C GLY A 56 20.45 -12.62 -17.27
N ARG A 57 21.28 -11.70 -16.76
CA ARG A 57 22.08 -11.91 -15.56
C ARG A 57 21.84 -10.80 -14.54
N MET A 58 21.76 -11.20 -13.28
CA MET A 58 21.80 -10.27 -12.16
C MET A 58 23.26 -9.99 -11.76
N HIS A 59 23.61 -8.71 -11.62
CA HIS A 59 25.00 -8.27 -11.44
C HIS A 59 25.29 -7.64 -10.07
N HIS A 60 24.27 -7.12 -9.38
CA HIS A 60 24.38 -6.35 -8.14
C HIS A 60 23.43 -6.88 -7.08
N ARG A 61 23.49 -6.37 -5.84
CA ARG A 61 22.58 -6.77 -4.76
C ARG A 61 21.13 -6.38 -5.03
N ASP A 62 20.94 -5.35 -5.85
CA ASP A 62 19.68 -4.75 -6.26
C ASP A 62 18.88 -5.60 -7.25
N GLY A 63 17.54 -5.46 -7.23
CA GLY A 63 16.64 -6.00 -8.24
C GLY A 63 15.88 -7.27 -7.88
N VAL A 64 15.86 -7.68 -6.61
CA VAL A 64 15.08 -8.84 -6.15
C VAL A 64 13.58 -8.56 -6.16
N ASP A 65 13.22 -7.37 -5.70
CA ASP A 65 11.90 -6.77 -5.73
C ASP A 65 11.30 -6.74 -7.13
N ASP A 66 12.06 -6.31 -8.14
CA ASP A 66 11.63 -6.23 -9.55
C ASP A 66 11.03 -7.55 -10.10
N PHE A 67 11.39 -8.71 -9.54
CA PHE A 67 10.85 -10.00 -9.96
C PHE A 67 9.52 -10.35 -9.27
N TYR A 68 9.25 -9.80 -8.07
CA TYR A 68 7.99 -10.02 -7.34
C TYR A 68 6.95 -8.94 -7.65
N GLU A 69 7.37 -7.70 -7.89
CA GLU A 69 6.51 -6.56 -8.18
C GLU A 69 5.52 -6.77 -9.33
N PRO A 70 5.81 -7.51 -10.43
CA PRO A 70 4.81 -7.74 -11.48
C PRO A 70 3.54 -8.47 -11.00
N PHE A 71 3.59 -9.06 -9.80
CA PHE A 71 2.52 -9.86 -9.20
C PHE A 71 1.98 -9.27 -7.89
N PHE A 72 2.53 -8.16 -7.37
CA PHE A 72 2.31 -7.73 -5.98
C PHE A 72 0.82 -7.52 -5.64
N ASN A 73 0.04 -7.04 -6.61
CA ASN A 73 -1.37 -6.71 -6.46
C ASN A 73 -2.33 -7.83 -6.92
N TRP A 74 -1.83 -8.97 -7.40
CA TRP A 74 -2.67 -10.09 -7.84
C TRP A 74 -3.49 -10.70 -6.69
N PRO A 75 -2.92 -10.93 -5.48
CA PRO A 75 -3.71 -11.42 -4.35
C PRO A 75 -4.69 -10.35 -3.85
N VAL A 76 -4.37 -9.06 -4.02
CA VAL A 76 -5.30 -7.96 -3.71
C VAL A 76 -6.53 -8.03 -4.62
N LEU A 77 -6.34 -8.19 -5.93
CA LEU A 77 -7.44 -8.39 -6.88
C LEU A 77 -8.29 -9.62 -6.50
N TYR A 78 -7.67 -10.74 -6.11
CA TYR A 78 -8.40 -11.92 -5.63
C TYR A 78 -9.26 -11.59 -4.39
N ARG A 79 -8.70 -10.86 -3.41
CA ARG A 79 -9.42 -10.41 -2.20
C ARG A 79 -10.53 -9.40 -2.47
N LEU A 80 -10.47 -8.65 -3.57
CA LEU A 80 -11.51 -7.71 -3.98
C LEU A 80 -12.68 -8.42 -4.69
N GLY A 81 -12.43 -9.55 -5.36
CA GLY A 81 -13.45 -10.32 -6.08
C GLY A 81 -13.05 -10.82 -7.47
N GLY A 82 -11.76 -10.85 -7.80
CA GLY A 82 -11.25 -11.43 -9.05
C GLY A 82 -11.45 -12.94 -9.16
N ALA A 83 -11.07 -13.53 -10.29
CA ALA A 83 -11.31 -14.95 -10.58
C ALA A 83 -10.71 -15.93 -9.55
N ASP A 84 -11.30 -17.12 -9.43
CA ASP A 84 -10.90 -18.12 -8.43
C ASP A 84 -9.50 -18.69 -8.62
N ASP A 85 -9.11 -18.87 -9.88
CA ASP A 85 -7.81 -19.40 -10.29
C ASP A 85 -6.67 -18.39 -10.10
N LEU A 86 -6.98 -17.11 -9.87
CA LEU A 86 -5.97 -16.06 -9.67
C LEU A 86 -5.11 -16.33 -8.44
N LEU A 87 -5.69 -16.76 -7.30
CA LEU A 87 -4.91 -17.05 -6.10
C LEU A 87 -3.93 -18.20 -6.32
N ALA A 88 -4.38 -19.27 -6.99
CA ALA A 88 -3.52 -20.39 -7.35
C ALA A 88 -2.41 -19.95 -8.33
N SER A 89 -2.72 -19.02 -9.25
CA SER A 89 -1.73 -18.41 -10.12
C SER A 89 -0.69 -17.59 -9.36
N ALA A 90 -1.14 -16.67 -8.51
CA ALA A 90 -0.29 -15.85 -7.66
C ALA A 90 0.67 -16.71 -6.81
N LYS A 91 0.18 -17.77 -6.15
CA LYS A 91 1.03 -18.68 -5.37
C LYS A 91 2.07 -19.41 -6.22
N ARG A 92 1.70 -19.81 -7.45
CA ARG A 92 2.64 -20.44 -8.39
C ARG A 92 3.74 -19.45 -8.79
N HIS A 93 3.39 -18.20 -9.10
CA HIS A 93 4.38 -17.17 -9.44
C HIS A 93 5.29 -16.82 -8.27
N TRP A 94 4.75 -16.71 -7.05
CA TRP A 94 5.58 -16.56 -5.85
C TRP A 94 6.61 -17.68 -5.74
N ALA A 95 6.19 -18.94 -5.88
CA ALA A 95 7.09 -20.09 -5.80
C ALA A 95 8.12 -20.13 -6.94
N GLY A 96 7.69 -19.85 -8.17
CA GLY A 96 8.56 -19.85 -9.36
C GLY A 96 9.61 -18.74 -9.33
N VAL A 97 9.22 -17.52 -8.96
CA VAL A 97 10.13 -16.39 -8.77
C VAL A 97 11.10 -16.65 -7.61
N THR A 98 10.61 -17.15 -6.47
CA THR A 98 11.47 -17.51 -5.32
C THR A 98 12.52 -18.54 -5.73
N ALA A 99 12.13 -19.57 -6.48
CA ALA A 99 13.06 -20.58 -6.99
C ALA A 99 14.07 -19.98 -7.97
N GLN A 100 13.63 -19.13 -8.90
CA GLN A 100 14.48 -18.43 -9.87
C GLN A 100 15.53 -17.55 -9.17
N LEU A 101 15.14 -16.76 -8.17
CA LEU A 101 16.07 -15.91 -7.41
C LEU A 101 16.98 -16.73 -6.49
N THR A 102 16.54 -17.91 -6.05
CA THR A 102 17.40 -18.87 -5.35
C THR A 102 18.48 -19.43 -6.28
N GLU A 103 18.12 -19.77 -7.54
CA GLU A 103 19.08 -20.19 -8.57
C GLU A 103 20.11 -19.09 -8.87
N PHE A 104 19.72 -17.82 -8.80
CA PHE A 104 20.62 -16.67 -8.94
C PHE A 104 21.42 -16.32 -7.68
N GLY A 105 21.10 -16.92 -6.52
CA GLY A 105 21.81 -16.73 -5.27
C GLY A 105 21.39 -15.49 -4.46
N PHE A 106 20.28 -14.86 -4.81
CA PHE A 106 19.73 -13.68 -4.11
C PHE A 106 18.76 -14.05 -3.00
N VAL A 107 18.17 -15.24 -3.07
CA VAL A 107 17.24 -15.76 -2.08
C VAL A 107 17.85 -16.99 -1.40
N ARG A 108 17.71 -17.06 -0.07
CA ARG A 108 18.10 -18.20 0.77
C ARG A 108 16.99 -18.45 1.79
N ASP A 109 16.61 -19.71 1.98
CA ASP A 109 15.50 -20.10 2.87
C ASP A 109 14.17 -19.40 2.53
N GLU A 110 13.95 -19.17 1.22
CA GLU A 110 12.80 -18.46 0.62
C GLU A 110 12.71 -16.95 0.96
N TYR A 111 13.76 -16.37 1.52
CA TYR A 111 13.83 -14.93 1.81
C TYR A 111 15.12 -14.32 1.27
N GLU A 112 15.09 -13.04 0.92
CA GLU A 112 16.23 -12.33 0.36
C GLU A 112 17.47 -12.38 1.28
N VAL A 113 18.65 -12.62 0.70
CA VAL A 113 19.91 -12.78 1.46
C VAL A 113 20.32 -11.48 2.14
N GLY A 114 19.98 -10.33 1.56
CA GLY A 114 19.99 -9.07 2.27
C GLY A 114 20.27 -7.88 1.35
N TYR A 115 19.34 -6.94 1.39
CA TYR A 115 19.35 -5.63 0.75
C TYR A 115 18.63 -4.63 1.67
N ASP A 116 18.33 -3.43 1.21
CA ASP A 116 17.68 -2.44 2.07
C ASP A 116 16.17 -2.67 2.23
N TRP A 117 15.60 -2.12 3.30
CA TRP A 117 14.18 -2.27 3.59
C TRP A 117 13.25 -1.46 2.69
N PHE A 118 13.77 -0.47 1.95
CA PHE A 118 12.98 0.27 0.97
C PHE A 118 12.56 -0.68 -0.16
N HIS A 119 13.50 -1.47 -0.70
CA HIS A 119 13.22 -2.45 -1.76
C HIS A 119 12.66 -3.78 -1.24
N GLN A 120 13.15 -4.30 -0.09
CA GLN A 120 12.54 -5.50 0.50
C GLN A 120 11.05 -5.29 0.77
N GLY A 121 10.66 -4.10 1.24
CA GLY A 121 9.27 -3.72 1.42
C GLY A 121 8.44 -3.82 0.12
N GLU A 122 8.98 -3.35 -1.00
CA GLU A 122 8.32 -3.42 -2.33
C GLU A 122 8.03 -4.89 -2.71
N SER A 123 9.01 -5.77 -2.53
CA SER A 123 8.86 -7.22 -2.79
C SER A 123 7.82 -7.90 -1.88
N LEU A 124 7.77 -7.50 -0.61
CA LEU A 124 7.00 -8.18 0.42
C LEU A 124 5.51 -7.85 0.38
N ASN A 125 5.09 -6.81 -0.33
CA ASN A 125 3.68 -6.56 -0.61
C ASN A 125 2.99 -7.79 -1.20
N PHE A 126 3.66 -8.49 -2.13
CA PHE A 126 3.13 -9.71 -2.73
C PHE A 126 2.91 -10.80 -1.68
N PHE A 127 3.88 -10.97 -0.79
CA PHE A 127 3.84 -11.95 0.29
C PHE A 127 2.76 -11.64 1.32
N TYR A 128 2.64 -10.38 1.76
CA TYR A 128 1.60 -9.96 2.70
C TYR A 128 0.20 -10.13 2.13
N ALA A 129 0.01 -9.77 0.86
CA ALA A 129 -1.26 -9.93 0.17
C ALA A 129 -1.64 -11.42 0.02
N LEU A 130 -0.67 -12.33 -0.23
CA LEU A 130 -0.89 -13.78 -0.23
C LEU A 130 -1.32 -14.32 1.14
N CYS A 131 -0.66 -13.87 2.23
CA CYS A 131 -1.02 -14.26 3.59
C CYS A 131 -2.46 -13.85 3.92
N ALA A 132 -2.85 -12.62 3.57
CA ALA A 132 -4.20 -12.11 3.79
C ALA A 132 -5.26 -12.72 2.85
N ALA A 133 -4.87 -13.21 1.68
CA ALA A 133 -5.77 -13.82 0.71
C ALA A 133 -6.12 -15.27 1.06
N ASP A 134 -5.21 -15.99 1.71
CA ASP A 134 -5.42 -17.38 2.13
C ASP A 134 -4.78 -17.67 3.50
N PRO A 135 -5.39 -17.20 4.59
CA PRO A 135 -4.82 -17.33 5.92
C PRO A 135 -4.88 -18.76 6.49
N VAL A 136 -5.53 -19.70 5.81
CA VAL A 136 -5.52 -21.12 6.22
C VAL A 136 -4.39 -21.92 5.57
N ASP A 137 -3.63 -21.32 4.66
CA ASP A 137 -2.46 -21.95 4.07
C ASP A 137 -1.33 -22.07 5.09
N ALA A 138 -1.11 -23.29 5.57
CA ALA A 138 -0.11 -23.59 6.57
C ALA A 138 1.33 -23.26 6.14
N ALA A 139 1.64 -23.30 4.83
CA ALA A 139 2.97 -22.99 4.33
C ALA A 139 3.23 -21.47 4.34
N PHE A 140 2.24 -20.64 3.96
CA PHE A 140 2.37 -19.19 4.08
C PHE A 140 2.39 -18.73 5.54
N ARG A 141 1.60 -19.37 6.41
CA ARG A 141 1.69 -19.13 7.86
C ARG A 141 3.10 -19.46 8.40
N GLU A 142 3.66 -20.62 8.07
CA GLU A 142 5.00 -21.00 8.53
C GLU A 142 6.07 -20.03 8.02
N ARG A 143 5.97 -19.58 6.76
CA ARG A 143 6.84 -18.54 6.21
C ARG A 143 6.72 -17.22 6.96
N ALA A 144 5.50 -16.77 7.26
CA ALA A 144 5.29 -15.51 7.99
C ALA A 144 6.01 -15.55 9.34
N LEU A 145 5.82 -16.64 10.10
CA LEU A 145 6.47 -16.84 11.39
C LEU A 145 8.00 -16.95 11.26
N ARG A 146 8.51 -17.65 10.24
CA ARG A 146 9.94 -17.83 10.01
C ARG A 146 10.62 -16.53 9.59
N PHE A 147 9.99 -15.75 8.73
CA PHE A 147 10.52 -14.48 8.23
C PHE A 147 10.50 -13.42 9.32
N ALA A 148 9.43 -13.32 10.12
CA ALA A 148 9.41 -12.42 11.28
C ALA A 148 10.56 -12.70 12.26
N ARG A 149 10.86 -13.98 12.50
CA ARG A 149 11.99 -14.40 13.35
C ARG A 149 13.36 -14.06 12.78
N LEU A 150 13.49 -13.63 11.54
CA LEU A 150 14.75 -13.03 11.08
C LEU A 150 15.11 -11.76 11.88
N TYR A 151 14.11 -11.09 12.45
CA TYR A 151 14.28 -9.83 13.18
C TYR A 151 13.89 -9.96 14.66
N SER A 152 12.88 -10.76 15.01
CA SER A 152 12.48 -10.95 16.41
C SER A 152 13.39 -11.89 17.21
N ASP A 153 14.09 -12.83 16.56
CA ASP A 153 15.04 -13.74 17.22
C ASP A 153 16.47 -13.20 17.14
N PRO A 154 17.08 -12.76 18.25
CA PRO A 154 18.45 -12.22 18.26
C PRO A 154 19.51 -13.19 17.74
N ALA A 155 19.24 -14.51 17.74
CA ALA A 155 20.16 -15.50 17.21
C ALA A 155 20.36 -15.39 15.68
N ARG A 156 19.48 -14.68 14.97
CA ARG A 156 19.60 -14.39 13.54
C ARG A 156 20.55 -13.22 13.25
N GLY A 157 20.80 -12.38 14.23
CA GLY A 157 21.80 -11.31 14.16
C GLY A 157 21.38 -10.08 13.35
N ASN A 158 20.18 -10.01 12.78
CA ASN A 158 19.69 -8.79 12.12
C ASN A 158 19.27 -7.70 13.12
N TYR A 159 18.93 -8.09 14.36
CA TYR A 159 18.46 -7.19 15.41
C TYR A 159 19.31 -7.33 16.67
N ASP A 160 19.70 -6.19 17.25
CA ASP A 160 20.34 -6.12 18.57
C ASP A 160 19.34 -5.58 19.60
N PRO A 161 18.85 -6.42 20.53
CA PRO A 161 17.91 -5.98 21.56
C PRO A 161 18.55 -5.05 22.61
N ALA A 162 19.87 -5.03 22.77
CA ALA A 162 20.51 -4.13 23.74
C ALA A 162 20.52 -2.68 23.25
N ALA A 163 20.84 -2.48 21.96
CA ALA A 163 20.80 -1.18 21.32
C ALA A 163 19.43 -0.83 20.72
N ARG A 164 18.51 -1.80 20.63
CA ARG A 164 17.19 -1.70 19.99
C ARG A 164 17.30 -1.19 18.55
N ILE A 165 18.12 -1.88 17.76
CA ILE A 165 18.40 -1.53 16.36
C ILE A 165 18.38 -2.75 15.45
N ILE A 166 17.96 -2.53 14.20
CA ILE A 166 18.37 -3.39 13.08
C ILE A 166 19.81 -3.01 12.75
N VAL A 167 20.73 -3.98 12.80
CA VAL A 167 22.17 -3.69 13.00
C VAL A 167 22.90 -3.19 11.74
N ALA A 168 22.24 -3.24 10.58
CA ALA A 168 22.76 -2.79 9.30
C ALA A 168 21.61 -2.29 8.39
N PRO A 169 21.90 -1.42 7.41
CA PRO A 169 20.92 -1.07 6.38
C PRO A 169 20.56 -2.26 5.49
N HIS A 170 21.54 -3.14 5.23
CA HIS A 170 21.35 -4.34 4.44
C HIS A 170 21.27 -5.58 5.34
N THR A 171 20.07 -6.14 5.49
CA THR A 171 19.78 -7.30 6.37
C THR A 171 18.86 -8.30 5.67
N GLY A 172 18.79 -9.54 6.14
CA GLY A 172 17.93 -10.54 5.51
C GLY A 172 18.18 -11.97 6.03
N SER A 173 17.85 -12.97 5.21
CA SER A 173 18.12 -14.38 5.53
C SER A 173 19.61 -14.68 5.67
N GLY A 174 20.46 -13.83 5.08
CA GLY A 174 21.92 -13.78 5.19
C GLY A 174 22.46 -13.48 6.59
N GLY A 175 21.66 -12.84 7.44
CA GLY A 175 22.16 -11.96 8.50
C GLY A 175 22.54 -10.57 7.95
N PRO A 176 23.09 -9.69 8.80
CA PRO A 176 23.51 -8.36 8.37
C PRO A 176 24.67 -8.42 7.38
N ARG A 177 24.60 -7.61 6.31
CA ARG A 177 25.65 -7.52 5.30
C ARG A 177 26.49 -6.26 5.53
N PRO A 178 27.82 -6.37 5.49
CA PRO A 178 28.69 -5.21 5.62
C PRO A 178 28.60 -4.33 4.38
N GLY A 179 28.54 -3.02 4.63
CA GLY A 179 28.63 -2.00 3.59
C GLY A 179 27.43 -1.98 2.63
N LEU A 180 27.51 -1.09 1.65
CA LEU A 180 26.48 -0.92 0.64
C LEU A 180 26.64 -1.87 -0.55
N GLY A 181 27.75 -2.60 -0.67
CA GLY A 181 28.03 -3.46 -1.82
C GLY A 181 29.14 -2.90 -2.71
N THR A 182 29.63 -3.71 -3.63
CA THR A 182 30.77 -3.38 -4.50
C THR A 182 30.43 -2.33 -5.56
N GLU A 183 29.16 -2.22 -5.91
CA GLU A 183 28.57 -1.21 -6.78
C GLU A 183 28.78 0.22 -6.23
N TRP A 184 28.88 0.35 -4.92
CA TRP A 184 29.14 1.62 -4.21
C TRP A 184 30.58 1.70 -3.67
N ALA A 185 31.51 0.92 -4.22
CA ALA A 185 32.93 1.05 -3.87
C ALA A 185 33.53 2.37 -4.38
N GLU A 186 32.92 2.93 -5.42
CA GLU A 186 33.20 4.27 -5.95
C GLU A 186 31.86 4.95 -6.25
N TYR A 187 31.72 6.23 -5.88
CA TYR A 187 30.57 7.05 -6.24
C TYR A 187 31.01 8.16 -7.18
N SER A 188 30.92 7.89 -8.48
CA SER A 188 31.51 8.69 -9.55
C SER A 188 30.48 9.56 -10.26
N ALA A 189 30.88 10.77 -10.68
CA ALA A 189 30.04 11.65 -11.50
C ALA A 189 29.69 11.03 -12.87
N HIS A 190 30.38 9.97 -13.28
CA HIS A 190 30.05 9.19 -14.48
C HIS A 190 28.76 8.37 -14.36
N GLN A 191 28.27 8.14 -13.13
CA GLN A 191 26.95 7.56 -12.87
C GLN A 191 25.88 8.64 -13.05
N ALA A 192 25.64 9.06 -14.30
CA ALA A 192 24.80 10.22 -14.61
C ALA A 192 23.36 10.13 -14.05
N VAL A 193 22.85 8.90 -13.85
CA VAL A 193 21.54 8.64 -13.22
C VAL A 193 21.47 9.10 -11.76
N MET A 194 22.61 9.20 -11.06
CA MET A 194 22.68 9.63 -9.66
C MET A 194 22.82 11.15 -9.50
N LYS A 195 23.09 11.89 -10.60
CA LYS A 195 23.26 13.34 -10.58
C LYS A 195 22.08 14.10 -9.94
N PRO A 196 20.80 13.75 -10.20
CA PRO A 196 19.66 14.43 -9.56
C PRO A 196 19.67 14.31 -8.03
N TYR A 197 20.25 13.23 -7.50
CA TYR A 197 20.36 13.01 -6.05
C TYR A 197 21.62 13.66 -5.45
N GLY A 198 22.60 14.07 -6.25
CA GLY A 198 23.75 14.85 -5.75
C GLY A 198 24.69 14.04 -4.84
N LEU A 199 25.22 14.69 -3.81
CA LEU A 199 26.19 14.09 -2.89
C LEU A 199 25.49 13.28 -1.78
N PRO A 200 25.90 12.02 -1.52
CA PRO A 200 25.42 11.23 -0.39
C PRO A 200 25.89 11.79 0.96
N LEU A 201 27.12 12.30 0.99
CA LEU A 201 27.75 12.96 2.14
C LEU A 201 28.31 14.31 1.66
N ASP A 202 27.96 15.39 2.34
CA ASP A 202 28.31 16.77 1.92
C ASP A 202 29.40 17.41 2.78
N ASP A 203 30.05 16.63 3.63
CA ASP A 203 31.06 17.04 4.61
C ASP A 203 32.49 16.55 4.29
N LEU A 204 32.68 15.86 3.15
CA LEU A 204 33.97 15.29 2.79
C LEU A 204 34.96 16.34 2.26
N PRO A 205 36.20 16.41 2.79
CA PRO A 205 37.19 17.37 2.34
C PRO A 205 37.47 17.27 0.84
N GLY A 206 37.47 18.42 0.15
CA GLY A 206 37.75 18.49 -1.29
C GLY A 206 36.60 18.04 -2.20
N ILE A 207 35.41 17.80 -1.65
CA ILE A 207 34.19 17.47 -2.41
C ILE A 207 33.10 18.45 -1.98
N THR A 208 32.78 19.40 -2.86
CA THR A 208 31.79 20.47 -2.59
C THR A 208 30.58 20.39 -3.50
N GLY A 209 30.67 19.64 -4.60
CA GLY A 209 29.56 19.42 -5.52
C GLY A 209 29.77 18.19 -6.38
N TRP A 210 28.74 17.86 -7.16
CA TRP A 210 28.70 16.69 -8.04
C TRP A 210 29.92 16.60 -8.98
N ASP A 211 30.34 17.72 -9.56
CA ASP A 211 31.43 17.74 -10.54
C ASP A 211 32.80 17.41 -9.93
N ASP A 212 32.97 17.55 -8.60
CA ASP A 212 34.21 17.15 -7.93
C ASP A 212 34.40 15.62 -7.93
N LEU A 213 33.35 14.85 -8.19
CA LEU A 213 33.35 13.38 -8.30
C LEU A 213 33.79 12.88 -9.69
N TYR A 214 34.16 13.75 -10.63
CA TYR A 214 34.90 13.33 -11.83
C TYR A 214 36.35 12.97 -11.53
N ALA A 215 36.91 13.46 -10.43
CA ALA A 215 38.21 13.04 -9.96
C ALA A 215 38.10 11.68 -9.28
N GLU A 216 38.79 10.68 -9.81
CA GLU A 216 38.79 9.29 -9.31
C GLU A 216 39.12 9.21 -7.81
N GLU A 217 40.07 10.01 -7.32
CA GLU A 217 40.41 10.08 -5.90
C GLU A 217 39.26 10.57 -5.00
N ASN A 218 38.44 11.50 -5.51
CA ASN A 218 37.28 12.01 -4.79
C ASN A 218 36.11 11.01 -4.85
N ALA A 219 35.89 10.38 -6.01
CA ALA A 219 34.87 9.35 -6.17
C ALA A 219 35.13 8.12 -5.28
N GLN A 220 36.40 7.72 -5.16
CA GLN A 220 36.83 6.67 -4.23
C GLN A 220 36.65 7.11 -2.77
N ARG A 221 37.05 8.34 -2.41
CA ARG A 221 36.86 8.86 -1.05
C ARG A 221 35.38 8.89 -0.64
N MET A 222 34.49 9.27 -1.57
CA MET A 222 33.04 9.24 -1.35
C MET A 222 32.56 7.80 -1.15
N GLY A 223 32.95 6.87 -2.03
CA GLY A 223 32.62 5.45 -1.90
C GLY A 223 33.06 4.87 -0.56
N ASP A 224 34.32 5.06 -0.16
CA ASP A 224 34.86 4.60 1.13
C ASP A 224 34.04 5.14 2.32
N ALA A 225 33.72 6.44 2.30
CA ALA A 225 32.92 7.07 3.35
C ALA A 225 31.46 6.55 3.37
N MET A 226 30.86 6.27 2.21
CA MET A 226 29.54 5.64 2.13
C MET A 226 29.56 4.23 2.74
N GLN A 227 30.57 3.42 2.44
CA GLN A 227 30.70 2.08 3.03
C GLN A 227 30.81 2.13 4.55
N GLU A 228 31.55 3.12 5.08
CA GLU A 228 31.77 3.27 6.52
C GLU A 228 30.55 3.84 7.26
N ARG A 229 29.93 4.89 6.72
CA ARG A 229 28.90 5.68 7.41
C ARG A 229 27.49 5.21 7.07
N LEU A 230 27.19 5.05 5.78
CA LEU A 230 25.86 4.63 5.32
C LEU A 230 25.69 3.12 5.39
N GLY A 231 26.77 2.33 5.41
CA GLY A 231 26.74 0.87 5.34
C GLY A 231 26.67 0.12 6.67
N ARG A 232 26.43 0.82 7.79
CA ARG A 232 26.51 0.26 9.16
C ARG A 232 25.49 0.92 10.09
N GLY A 233 24.98 0.16 11.05
CA GLY A 233 23.97 0.66 11.99
C GLY A 233 22.57 0.65 11.39
N ASP A 234 21.63 1.25 12.13
CA ASP A 234 20.23 1.34 11.73
C ASP A 234 19.96 2.57 10.87
N THR A 235 18.94 2.48 10.03
CA THR A 235 18.41 3.58 9.22
C THR A 235 16.90 3.63 9.34
N ALA A 236 16.32 4.82 9.19
CA ALA A 236 14.87 5.02 9.32
C ALA A 236 14.06 4.11 8.39
N ILE A 237 14.58 3.75 7.21
CA ILE A 237 13.87 2.85 6.29
C ILE A 237 13.63 1.44 6.86
N ASN A 238 14.45 0.99 7.82
CA ASN A 238 14.30 -0.31 8.47
C ASN A 238 13.01 -0.39 9.31
N LEU A 239 12.34 0.74 9.59
CA LEU A 239 11.01 0.75 10.19
C LEU A 239 9.96 -0.02 9.37
N ALA A 240 10.15 -0.15 8.04
CA ALA A 240 9.28 -0.97 7.19
C ALA A 240 9.28 -2.46 7.59
N ALA A 241 10.33 -2.94 8.29
CA ALA A 241 10.41 -4.30 8.82
C ALA A 241 9.25 -4.69 9.75
N THR A 242 8.63 -3.69 10.38
CA THR A 242 7.50 -3.89 11.28
C THR A 242 6.32 -4.58 10.60
N SER A 243 6.13 -4.43 9.28
CA SER A 243 5.05 -5.12 8.57
C SER A 243 5.27 -6.63 8.50
N LEU A 244 6.52 -7.07 8.37
CA LEU A 244 6.86 -8.49 8.33
C LEU A 244 6.50 -9.17 9.66
N VAL A 245 6.84 -8.51 10.76
CA VAL A 245 6.56 -8.98 12.12
C VAL A 245 5.07 -8.88 12.45
N THR A 246 4.42 -7.79 12.06
CA THR A 246 2.97 -7.59 12.25
C THR A 246 2.15 -8.61 11.44
N ASN A 247 2.55 -8.93 10.22
CA ASN A 247 1.91 -9.97 9.40
C ASN A 247 1.96 -11.35 10.08
N ALA A 248 3.06 -11.68 10.76
CA ALA A 248 3.16 -12.91 11.55
C ALA A 248 2.27 -12.87 12.79
N TRP A 249 2.26 -11.73 13.50
CA TRP A 249 1.40 -11.53 14.67
C TRP A 249 -0.10 -11.70 14.35
N LEU A 250 -0.55 -11.29 13.16
CA LEU A 250 -1.96 -11.42 12.73
C LEU A 250 -2.47 -12.87 12.65
N TYR A 251 -1.60 -13.89 12.64
CA TYR A 251 -2.03 -15.29 12.63
C TYR A 251 -2.43 -15.82 14.00
N ASP A 252 -1.58 -15.62 15.00
CA ASP A 252 -1.69 -16.32 16.30
C ASP A 252 -1.61 -15.39 17.51
N HIS A 253 -1.38 -14.09 17.28
CA HIS A 253 -1.17 -13.08 18.32
C HIS A 253 -0.03 -13.41 19.29
N ASP A 254 1.04 -14.05 18.79
CA ASP A 254 2.21 -14.38 19.60
C ASP A 254 2.81 -13.10 20.21
N PRO A 255 2.93 -12.99 21.54
CA PRO A 255 3.46 -11.79 22.19
C PRO A 255 4.88 -11.45 21.75
N GLU A 256 5.69 -12.43 21.31
CA GLU A 256 7.04 -12.20 20.75
C GLU A 256 7.01 -11.10 19.67
N PHE A 257 6.05 -11.18 18.76
CA PHE A 257 5.96 -10.27 17.62
C PHE A 257 5.34 -8.93 18.01
N ALA A 258 4.32 -8.92 18.88
CA ALA A 258 3.71 -7.68 19.36
C ALA A 258 4.72 -6.83 20.15
N ASP A 259 5.44 -7.47 21.08
CA ASP A 259 6.43 -6.81 21.93
C ASP A 259 7.58 -6.24 21.09
N TRP A 260 8.07 -7.01 20.09
CA TRP A 260 9.11 -6.53 19.18
C TRP A 260 8.69 -5.29 18.38
N VAL A 261 7.47 -5.27 17.83
CA VAL A 261 6.95 -4.10 17.10
C VAL A 261 6.88 -2.87 18.01
N VAL A 262 6.31 -3.02 19.21
CA VAL A 262 6.16 -1.91 20.17
C VAL A 262 7.53 -1.41 20.66
N GLU A 263 8.45 -2.31 20.97
CA GLU A 263 9.80 -1.95 21.43
C GLU A 263 10.61 -1.23 20.34
N TYR A 264 10.60 -1.77 19.12
CA TYR A 264 11.38 -1.22 18.02
C TYR A 264 10.85 0.16 17.58
N VAL A 265 9.53 0.29 17.40
CA VAL A 265 8.91 1.59 17.08
C VAL A 265 9.08 2.58 18.24
N GLY A 266 8.93 2.11 19.48
CA GLY A 266 9.19 2.91 20.68
C GLY A 266 10.61 3.47 20.74
N ALA A 267 11.62 2.69 20.38
CA ALA A 267 13.01 3.16 20.34
C ALA A 267 13.22 4.29 19.32
N TRP A 268 12.59 4.21 18.14
CA TRP A 268 12.62 5.31 17.16
C TRP A 268 11.86 6.55 17.62
N ARG A 269 10.74 6.38 18.32
CA ARG A 269 9.99 7.49 18.93
C ARG A 269 10.79 8.21 20.01
N GLU A 270 11.48 7.48 20.89
CA GLU A 270 12.38 8.07 21.89
C GLU A 270 13.52 8.88 21.23
N ARG A 271 14.10 8.35 20.15
CA ARG A 271 15.14 9.05 19.37
C ARG A 271 14.59 10.29 18.68
N ALA A 272 13.38 10.22 18.14
CA ALA A 272 12.71 11.35 17.53
C ALA A 272 12.40 12.45 18.58
N GLU A 273 11.89 12.09 19.75
CA GLU A 273 11.64 13.02 20.86
C GLU A 273 12.92 13.73 21.30
N ALA A 274 14.03 12.98 21.45
CA ALA A 274 15.34 13.55 21.75
C ALA A 274 15.86 14.50 20.65
N ASN A 275 15.39 14.33 19.41
CA ASN A 275 15.70 15.14 18.24
C ASN A 275 14.58 16.17 17.92
N GLY A 276 13.86 16.64 18.94
CA GLY A 276 12.84 17.70 18.78
C GLY A 276 11.59 17.24 18.03
N GLY A 277 11.31 15.95 18.05
CA GLY A 277 10.18 15.29 17.38
C GLY A 277 10.50 14.80 15.96
N LEU A 278 11.63 15.20 15.36
CA LEU A 278 12.03 14.73 14.04
C LEU A 278 12.72 13.38 14.12
N ILE A 279 12.26 12.43 13.32
CA ILE A 279 12.91 11.13 13.20
C ILE A 279 14.35 11.30 12.66
N PRO A 280 15.39 10.86 13.38
CA PRO A 280 16.73 10.76 12.81
C PRO A 280 16.74 9.69 11.72
N ASP A 281 17.69 9.73 10.78
CA ASP A 281 17.79 8.72 9.72
C ASP A 281 18.95 7.73 9.90
N ASN A 282 19.74 7.88 10.96
CA ASN A 282 20.89 7.03 11.25
C ASN A 282 21.09 6.81 12.75
N VAL A 283 21.39 5.57 13.10
CA VAL A 283 21.73 5.14 14.46
C VAL A 283 22.94 4.21 14.39
N GLY A 284 24.02 4.53 15.07
CA GLY A 284 25.22 3.70 15.04
C GLY A 284 25.11 2.40 15.84
N PRO A 285 26.13 1.54 15.76
CA PRO A 285 26.15 0.25 16.45
C PRO A 285 25.98 0.31 17.98
N SER A 286 26.26 1.46 18.62
CA SER A 286 26.02 1.63 20.05
C SER A 286 24.57 1.97 20.41
N GLY A 287 23.71 2.21 19.41
CA GLY A 287 22.36 2.74 19.59
C GLY A 287 22.29 4.28 19.63
N ALA A 288 23.42 4.98 19.47
CA ALA A 288 23.49 6.43 19.45
C ALA A 288 23.19 7.01 18.06
N VAL A 289 22.33 8.02 18.01
CA VAL A 289 22.04 8.82 16.80
C VAL A 289 23.30 9.59 16.38
N GLY A 290 23.63 9.58 15.09
CA GLY A 290 24.76 10.35 14.56
C GLY A 290 26.15 9.80 14.86
N GLU A 291 26.27 8.61 15.45
CA GLU A 291 27.56 8.02 15.88
C GLU A 291 28.58 7.95 14.74
N LEU A 292 28.14 7.58 13.54
CA LEU A 292 28.97 7.49 12.33
C LEU A 292 28.85 8.73 11.45
N HIS A 293 28.19 9.79 11.92
CA HIS A 293 27.88 10.99 11.14
C HIS A 293 28.30 12.27 11.86
N ASP A 294 29.34 12.22 12.68
CA ASP A 294 29.86 13.36 13.46
C ASP A 294 28.78 14.03 14.34
N GLY A 295 27.83 13.24 14.83
CA GLY A 295 26.71 13.69 15.65
C GLY A 295 25.51 14.22 14.87
N HIS A 296 25.54 14.21 13.54
CA HIS A 296 24.40 14.60 12.72
C HIS A 296 23.28 13.54 12.77
N TRP A 297 22.05 13.98 13.03
CA TRP A 297 20.84 13.14 13.02
C TRP A 297 20.38 12.74 11.61
N TYR A 298 20.99 13.32 10.57
CA TYR A 298 20.73 13.07 9.16
C TYR A 298 21.96 12.48 8.47
N GLY A 299 21.78 11.89 7.29
CA GLY A 299 22.86 11.37 6.44
C GLY A 299 22.86 9.85 6.26
N GLY A 300 21.92 9.13 6.87
CA GLY A 300 21.77 7.68 6.74
C GLY A 300 21.39 7.21 5.34
N HIS A 301 21.53 5.90 5.10
CA HIS A 301 21.14 5.26 3.84
C HIS A 301 19.64 5.40 3.56
N TYR A 302 19.27 5.92 2.39
CA TYR A 302 17.89 6.34 2.06
C TYR A 302 17.28 7.33 3.07
N GLY A 303 18.14 8.10 3.74
CA GLY A 303 17.76 9.09 4.74
C GLY A 303 17.44 10.46 4.15
N TRP A 304 17.38 11.45 5.04
CA TRP A 304 17.11 12.85 4.74
C TRP A 304 18.10 13.46 3.76
N ALA A 305 19.36 13.01 3.78
CA ALA A 305 20.38 13.56 2.90
C ALA A 305 20.34 12.93 1.52
N TRP A 306 20.14 11.61 1.37
CA TRP A 306 20.27 10.92 0.08
C TRP A 306 19.60 9.53 0.08
N PRO A 307 19.03 9.08 -1.05
CA PRO A 307 18.81 9.84 -2.28
C PRO A 307 17.49 10.64 -2.24
N HIS A 308 16.48 10.18 -1.49
CA HIS A 308 15.10 10.65 -1.65
C HIS A 308 14.55 11.50 -0.49
N GLY A 309 15.14 11.43 0.71
CA GLY A 309 14.68 12.18 1.87
C GLY A 309 13.28 11.77 2.33
N LEU A 310 12.37 12.74 2.42
CA LEU A 310 11.00 12.58 2.88
C LEU A 310 10.30 11.37 2.24
N HIS A 311 10.48 11.13 0.94
CA HIS A 311 9.82 10.01 0.27
C HIS A 311 10.14 8.65 0.92
N SER A 312 11.41 8.39 1.26
CA SER A 312 11.83 7.14 1.92
C SER A 312 11.55 7.13 3.41
N VAL A 313 11.89 8.22 4.10
CA VAL A 313 11.80 8.30 5.57
C VAL A 313 10.34 8.27 6.01
N GLU A 314 9.47 9.05 5.35
CA GLU A 314 8.05 9.13 5.69
C GLU A 314 7.31 7.84 5.36
N ALA A 315 7.66 7.14 4.27
CA ALA A 315 7.08 5.84 3.94
C ALA A 315 7.29 4.84 5.09
N ALA A 316 8.54 4.67 5.54
CA ALA A 316 8.88 3.72 6.59
C ALA A 316 8.32 4.13 7.96
N ALA A 317 8.37 5.43 8.28
CA ALA A 317 7.79 5.98 9.52
C ALA A 317 6.27 5.76 9.58
N MET A 318 5.56 6.02 8.48
CA MET A 318 4.13 5.77 8.37
C MET A 318 3.81 4.28 8.54
N ILE A 319 4.51 3.40 7.82
CA ILE A 319 4.33 1.94 7.91
C ILE A 319 4.46 1.47 9.37
N ALA A 320 5.54 1.85 10.06
CA ALA A 320 5.74 1.49 11.45
C ALA A 320 4.64 2.02 12.38
N ALA A 321 4.22 3.26 12.19
CA ALA A 321 3.17 3.85 13.02
C ALA A 321 1.80 3.21 12.77
N VAL A 322 1.49 2.82 11.52
CA VAL A 322 0.29 2.05 11.18
C VAL A 322 0.33 0.68 11.85
N ASN A 323 1.47 -0.01 11.79
CA ASN A 323 1.66 -1.33 12.39
C ASN A 323 1.55 -1.29 13.92
N GLU A 324 2.17 -0.31 14.60
CA GLU A 324 2.00 -0.10 16.04
C GLU A 324 0.53 0.18 16.39
N THR A 325 -0.18 0.96 15.57
CA THR A 325 -1.61 1.22 15.74
C THR A 325 -2.44 -0.05 15.62
N LEU A 326 -2.10 -0.95 14.69
CA LEU A 326 -2.79 -2.23 14.51
C LEU A 326 -2.54 -3.17 15.70
N VAL A 327 -1.32 -3.22 16.21
CA VAL A 327 -0.94 -4.07 17.36
C VAL A 327 -1.55 -3.58 18.66
N THR A 328 -1.53 -2.27 18.91
CA THR A 328 -1.88 -1.68 20.22
C THR A 328 -3.30 -1.12 20.29
N GLY A 329 -3.91 -0.80 19.14
CA GLY A 329 -5.16 -0.05 19.04
C GLY A 329 -5.01 1.47 19.28
N GLY A 330 -3.84 1.92 19.75
CA GLY A 330 -3.54 3.33 20.07
C GLY A 330 -2.96 4.09 18.89
N THR A 331 -3.31 5.37 18.75
CA THR A 331 -2.88 6.22 17.63
C THR A 331 -1.74 7.19 17.97
N ALA A 332 -1.25 7.17 19.21
CA ALA A 332 -0.17 8.07 19.65
C ALA A 332 1.15 7.85 18.89
N GLY A 333 1.36 6.64 18.36
CA GLY A 333 2.51 6.30 17.51
C GLY A 333 2.57 7.06 16.18
N LEU A 334 1.41 7.54 15.69
CA LEU A 334 1.31 8.28 14.42
C LEU A 334 2.13 9.57 14.39
N ASP A 335 2.55 10.09 15.54
CA ASP A 335 3.44 11.25 15.61
C ASP A 335 4.82 10.99 15.00
N LEU A 336 5.24 9.72 14.92
CA LEU A 336 6.48 9.35 14.22
C LEU A 336 6.47 9.75 12.74
N ALA A 337 5.30 9.78 12.11
CA ALA A 337 5.09 10.22 10.72
C ALA A 337 4.51 11.64 10.64
N ARG A 338 3.56 11.98 11.52
CA ARG A 338 2.91 13.30 11.54
C ARG A 338 3.90 14.46 11.75
N VAL A 339 4.88 14.32 12.66
CA VAL A 339 5.81 15.40 12.98
C VAL A 339 6.78 15.71 11.83
N PRO A 340 7.43 14.72 11.18
CA PRO A 340 8.21 14.97 9.96
C PRO A 340 7.38 15.65 8.86
N LEU A 341 6.16 15.17 8.60
CA LEU A 341 5.27 15.76 7.61
C LEU A 341 4.90 17.22 7.93
N ASP A 342 4.48 17.52 9.16
CA ASP A 342 4.14 18.88 9.59
C ASP A 342 5.36 19.81 9.54
N THR A 343 6.55 19.27 9.84
CA THR A 343 7.82 20.01 9.76
C THR A 343 8.10 20.50 8.34
N VAL A 344 7.98 19.62 7.34
CA VAL A 344 8.26 19.99 5.94
C VAL A 344 7.15 20.86 5.36
N ILE A 345 5.88 20.63 5.72
CA ILE A 345 4.75 21.47 5.31
C ILE A 345 4.91 22.90 5.84
N ALA A 346 5.34 23.06 7.09
CA ALA A 346 5.58 24.38 7.70
C ALA A 346 6.76 25.14 7.04
N ARG A 347 7.64 24.42 6.32
CA ARG A 347 8.76 24.99 5.54
C ARG A 347 8.39 25.16 4.06
N GLY A 348 7.15 24.85 3.68
CA GLY A 348 6.73 24.88 2.30
C GLY A 348 6.80 26.28 1.70
N GLU A 349 7.18 26.35 0.43
CA GLU A 349 7.25 27.56 -0.37
C GLU A 349 6.29 27.44 -1.56
N VAL A 350 5.58 28.51 -1.88
CA VAL A 350 4.77 28.54 -3.11
C VAL A 350 5.66 28.94 -4.28
N ARG A 351 5.77 28.06 -5.27
CA ARG A 351 6.64 28.22 -6.44
C ARG A 351 5.90 27.92 -7.74
N THR A 352 6.44 28.38 -8.85
CA THR A 352 5.86 28.23 -10.19
C THR A 352 6.62 27.25 -11.08
N ASP A 353 7.73 26.70 -10.59
CA ASP A 353 8.63 25.80 -11.30
C ASP A 353 8.54 24.35 -10.81
N ALA A 354 7.40 23.97 -10.23
CA ALA A 354 7.13 22.66 -9.64
C ALA A 354 7.50 21.48 -10.56
N ALA A 355 7.25 21.62 -11.87
CA ALA A 355 7.55 20.60 -12.87
C ALA A 355 9.05 20.36 -13.14
N SER A 356 9.92 21.27 -12.68
CA SER A 356 11.38 21.20 -12.87
C SER A 356 12.17 21.30 -11.57
N ALA A 357 11.48 21.46 -10.44
CA ALA A 357 12.11 21.60 -9.14
C ALA A 357 12.54 20.24 -8.59
N GLY A 358 13.73 20.20 -8.00
CA GLY A 358 14.24 19.06 -7.24
C GLY A 358 14.57 17.80 -8.05
N SER A 359 15.04 16.79 -7.33
CA SER A 359 15.55 15.51 -7.82
C SER A 359 14.50 14.65 -8.53
N MET A 360 13.23 14.75 -8.11
CA MET A 360 12.07 14.00 -8.62
C MET A 360 11.06 14.86 -9.40
N GLY A 361 11.40 16.11 -9.75
CA GLY A 361 10.46 17.07 -10.36
C GLY A 361 9.82 16.58 -11.67
N TRP A 362 10.57 15.83 -12.49
CA TRP A 362 10.04 15.26 -13.73
C TRP A 362 8.87 14.28 -13.50
N GLY A 363 8.95 13.47 -12.43
CA GLY A 363 7.85 12.56 -12.08
C GLY A 363 6.61 13.34 -11.66
N TRP A 364 6.79 14.37 -10.83
CA TRP A 364 5.71 15.28 -10.44
C TRP A 364 5.09 16.02 -11.63
N ALA A 365 5.91 16.46 -12.59
CA ALA A 365 5.42 17.09 -13.82
C ALA A 365 4.44 16.19 -14.58
N GLN A 366 4.73 14.89 -14.67
CA GLN A 366 3.86 13.92 -15.34
C GLN A 366 2.57 13.66 -14.58
N LYS A 367 2.66 13.50 -13.25
CA LYS A 367 1.50 13.16 -12.40
C LYS A 367 0.56 14.35 -12.22
N MET A 368 1.12 15.55 -12.08
CA MET A 368 0.34 16.74 -11.76
C MET A 368 -0.24 17.43 -12.98
N ASP A 369 0.38 17.31 -14.17
CA ASP A 369 -0.01 18.03 -15.39
C ASP A 369 -0.28 19.53 -15.14
N VAL A 370 0.50 20.11 -14.23
CA VAL A 370 0.34 21.52 -13.83
C VAL A 370 0.97 22.39 -14.91
N ALA A 371 0.19 23.33 -15.44
CA ALA A 371 0.67 24.26 -16.43
C ALA A 371 1.86 25.08 -15.90
N PRO A 372 2.81 25.48 -16.77
CA PRO A 372 3.86 26.42 -16.39
C PRO A 372 3.28 27.67 -15.72
N ASP A 373 4.02 28.24 -14.77
CA ASP A 373 3.66 29.46 -14.06
C ASP A 373 2.48 29.36 -13.06
N VAL A 374 1.91 28.17 -12.85
CA VAL A 374 0.90 27.94 -11.81
C VAL A 374 1.57 27.83 -10.44
N PRO A 375 1.15 28.62 -9.43
CA PRO A 375 1.65 28.51 -8.07
C PRO A 375 1.28 27.17 -7.43
N VAL A 376 2.28 26.44 -6.94
CA VAL A 376 2.15 25.17 -6.22
C VAL A 376 2.98 25.27 -4.94
N ARG A 377 2.43 24.83 -3.81
CA ARG A 377 3.19 24.63 -2.57
C ARG A 377 4.15 23.45 -2.73
N LEU A 378 5.45 23.74 -2.66
CA LEU A 378 6.51 22.74 -2.60
C LEU A 378 7.09 22.69 -1.18
N VAL A 379 7.46 21.50 -0.73
CA VAL A 379 8.08 21.25 0.58
C VAL A 379 9.46 20.65 0.38
N PRO A 380 10.43 20.91 1.28
CA PRO A 380 11.74 20.30 1.18
C PRO A 380 11.65 18.82 1.50
N TYR A 381 12.17 17.97 0.62
CA TYR A 381 12.27 16.54 0.89
C TYR A 381 13.57 16.21 1.62
N ARG A 382 14.63 16.99 1.41
CA ARG A 382 15.97 16.61 1.88
C ARG A 382 16.56 17.62 2.84
N HIS A 383 17.48 17.15 3.68
CA HIS A 383 18.21 17.95 4.66
C HIS A 383 19.70 17.59 4.64
N GLY A 384 20.56 18.60 4.64
CA GLY A 384 22.02 18.45 4.65
C GLY A 384 22.70 19.50 5.52
N SER A 385 24.02 19.66 5.36
CA SER A 385 24.84 20.63 6.09
C SER A 385 24.36 22.08 5.95
N ASN A 386 23.75 22.40 4.81
CA ASN A 386 23.21 23.73 4.49
C ASN A 386 21.71 23.89 4.79
N GLY A 387 21.10 22.94 5.51
CA GLY A 387 19.68 22.95 5.88
C GLY A 387 18.79 22.19 4.89
N TRP A 388 17.52 22.60 4.83
CA TRP A 388 16.47 21.98 4.02
C TRP A 388 16.58 22.36 2.54
N PHE A 389 16.47 21.39 1.64
CA PHE A 389 16.55 21.57 0.19
C PHE A 389 15.71 20.52 -0.54
N ASP A 390 15.83 20.48 -1.88
CA ASP A 390 15.13 19.54 -2.76
C ASP A 390 13.60 19.69 -2.65
N LEU A 391 13.09 20.82 -3.16
CA LEU A 391 11.68 21.18 -3.06
C LEU A 391 10.83 20.37 -4.05
N HIS A 392 9.78 19.73 -3.54
CA HIS A 392 8.82 18.94 -4.31
C HIS A 392 7.38 19.20 -3.84
N PRO A 393 6.36 18.89 -4.66
CA PRO A 393 4.97 18.84 -4.19
C PRO A 393 4.80 17.92 -2.96
N VAL A 394 3.82 18.24 -2.13
CA VAL A 394 3.50 17.40 -0.96
C VAL A 394 2.98 16.04 -1.43
N PRO A 395 3.59 14.92 -0.99
CA PRO A 395 3.11 13.58 -1.33
C PRO A 395 1.82 13.30 -0.55
N LEU A 396 0.66 13.38 -1.22
CA LEU A 396 -0.66 13.33 -0.57
C LEU A 396 -0.97 11.99 0.10
N VAL A 397 -0.29 10.91 -0.29
CA VAL A 397 -0.42 9.59 0.35
C VAL A 397 -0.35 9.66 1.87
N TYR A 398 0.65 10.35 2.44
CA TYR A 398 0.87 10.38 3.90
C TYR A 398 -0.17 11.18 4.69
N PRO A 399 -0.50 12.45 4.35
CA PRO A 399 -1.57 13.16 5.05
C PRO A 399 -2.94 12.49 4.89
N VAL A 400 -3.18 11.82 3.76
CA VAL A 400 -4.41 11.04 3.56
C VAL A 400 -4.44 9.79 4.44
N TRP A 401 -3.32 9.08 4.59
CA TRP A 401 -3.20 7.97 5.53
C TRP A 401 -3.45 8.40 6.99
N LEU A 402 -2.91 9.54 7.42
CA LEU A 402 -3.17 10.10 8.77
C LEU A 402 -4.66 10.38 8.96
N TRP A 403 -5.25 11.19 8.08
CA TRP A 403 -6.68 11.52 8.13
C TRP A 403 -7.56 10.26 8.07
N TRP A 404 -7.21 9.31 7.21
CA TRP A 404 -7.94 8.06 7.09
C TRP A 404 -7.83 7.22 8.36
N LEU A 405 -6.68 7.12 9.01
CA LEU A 405 -6.53 6.31 10.23
C LEU A 405 -7.24 6.90 11.46
N THR A 406 -7.16 8.23 11.61
CA THR A 406 -7.65 8.94 12.79
C THR A 406 -9.07 9.46 12.64
N SER A 407 -9.43 9.91 11.44
CA SER A 407 -10.62 10.75 11.18
C SER A 407 -10.68 12.01 12.05
N GLU A 408 -9.54 12.47 12.55
CA GLU A 408 -9.47 13.65 13.42
C GLU A 408 -9.67 14.96 12.63
N PRO A 409 -10.33 15.97 13.22
CA PRO A 409 -10.52 17.27 12.58
C PRO A 409 -9.22 17.94 12.16
N ALA A 410 -8.14 17.83 12.96
CA ALA A 410 -6.85 18.42 12.63
C ALA A 410 -6.22 17.80 11.36
N ASP A 411 -6.35 16.48 11.19
CA ASP A 411 -5.84 15.81 9.99
C ASP A 411 -6.67 16.19 8.75
N ARG A 412 -7.97 16.44 8.92
CA ARG A 412 -8.83 16.99 7.87
C ARG A 412 -8.46 18.44 7.50
N GLU A 413 -8.26 19.30 8.49
CA GLU A 413 -7.85 20.70 8.29
C GLU A 413 -6.52 20.78 7.53
N ARG A 414 -5.59 19.85 7.79
CA ARG A 414 -4.34 19.72 7.02
C ARG A 414 -4.61 19.48 5.52
N LEU A 415 -5.49 18.53 5.18
CA LEU A 415 -5.85 18.26 3.78
C LEU A 415 -6.51 19.47 3.12
N GLU A 416 -7.44 20.13 3.81
CA GLU A 416 -8.11 21.34 3.32
C GLU A 416 -7.14 22.51 3.11
N SER A 417 -6.08 22.62 3.92
CA SER A 417 -5.00 23.59 3.72
C SER A 417 -4.11 23.23 2.52
N LEU A 418 -3.82 21.95 2.30
CA LEU A 418 -3.01 21.50 1.16
C LEU A 418 -3.75 21.71 -0.17
N GLU A 419 -5.07 21.54 -0.18
CA GLU A 419 -5.92 21.79 -1.35
C GLU A 419 -5.83 23.24 -1.85
N GLN A 420 -5.78 24.21 -0.94
CA GLN A 420 -5.76 25.65 -1.28
C GLN A 420 -4.55 26.05 -2.13
N ASP A 421 -3.40 25.41 -1.92
CA ASP A 421 -2.13 25.72 -2.60
C ASP A 421 -1.64 24.57 -3.49
N ALA A 422 -2.52 23.65 -3.88
CA ALA A 422 -2.14 22.48 -4.68
C ALA A 422 -1.79 22.81 -6.14
N GLY A 423 -2.28 23.94 -6.66
CA GLY A 423 -2.11 24.36 -8.05
C GLY A 423 -2.90 23.51 -9.07
N PHE A 424 -3.82 22.66 -8.63
CA PHE A 424 -4.76 21.93 -9.48
C PHE A 424 -6.09 21.68 -8.76
N ASP A 425 -7.15 21.40 -9.51
CA ASP A 425 -8.45 21.06 -8.94
C ASP A 425 -8.41 19.64 -8.36
N TRP A 426 -8.65 19.50 -7.06
CA TRP A 426 -8.65 18.20 -6.40
C TRP A 426 -9.75 17.26 -6.91
N ARG A 427 -10.72 17.73 -7.70
CA ARG A 427 -11.75 16.89 -8.31
C ARG A 427 -11.28 16.22 -9.61
N ASP A 428 -10.16 16.68 -10.18
CA ASP A 428 -9.65 16.17 -11.45
C ASP A 428 -9.09 14.77 -11.31
N THR A 429 -9.62 13.84 -12.10
CA THR A 429 -9.11 12.46 -12.21
C THR A 429 -8.09 12.42 -13.35
N LYS A 430 -6.81 12.49 -13.01
CA LYS A 430 -5.70 12.58 -13.97
C LYS A 430 -5.40 11.20 -14.59
N TRP A 431 -4.88 11.19 -15.82
CA TRP A 431 -4.69 9.95 -16.59
C TRP A 431 -3.25 9.43 -16.56
N PHE A 432 -2.79 8.99 -15.38
CA PHE A 432 -1.49 8.36 -15.21
C PHE A 432 -1.58 7.06 -14.42
N GLN A 433 -0.48 6.32 -14.39
CA GLN A 433 -0.25 5.18 -13.50
C GLN A 433 1.24 5.19 -13.19
N ASP A 434 1.62 5.17 -11.92
CA ASP A 434 3.00 4.96 -11.50
C ASP A 434 3.22 3.51 -11.02
N LYS A 435 4.43 3.21 -10.55
CA LYS A 435 4.76 1.86 -10.07
C LYS A 435 4.01 1.50 -8.77
N GLU A 436 3.63 2.50 -8.00
CA GLU A 436 3.06 2.35 -6.66
C GLU A 436 1.56 2.03 -6.67
N GLU A 437 0.91 2.21 -7.83
CA GLU A 437 -0.56 2.19 -7.99
C GLU A 437 -1.25 3.22 -7.09
N GLN A 438 -0.72 4.44 -7.11
CA GLN A 438 -1.17 5.55 -6.26
C GLN A 438 -1.20 6.88 -7.03
N GLY A 439 -1.61 7.94 -6.34
CA GLY A 439 -1.58 9.30 -6.85
C GLY A 439 -2.95 9.89 -7.22
N HIS A 440 -4.05 9.16 -7.00
CA HIS A 440 -5.41 9.67 -7.15
C HIS A 440 -6.08 9.97 -5.79
N GLU A 441 -5.31 10.28 -4.75
CA GLU A 441 -5.85 10.54 -3.41
C GLU A 441 -6.72 11.80 -3.39
N ALA A 442 -6.31 12.88 -4.06
CA ALA A 442 -7.05 14.14 -4.09
C ALA A 442 -8.52 13.99 -4.61
N PRO A 443 -8.77 13.38 -5.78
CA PRO A 443 -10.13 13.20 -6.29
C PRO A 443 -10.94 12.19 -5.47
N TRP A 444 -10.30 11.19 -4.88
CA TRP A 444 -10.95 10.25 -3.97
C TRP A 444 -11.36 10.89 -2.64
N VAL A 445 -10.48 11.66 -2.00
CA VAL A 445 -10.78 12.44 -0.79
C VAL A 445 -11.93 13.42 -1.06
N SER A 446 -11.88 14.13 -2.20
CA SER A 446 -12.97 15.03 -2.61
C SER A 446 -14.30 14.29 -2.78
N PHE A 447 -14.28 13.05 -3.25
CA PHE A 447 -15.46 12.19 -3.35
C PHE A 447 -16.00 11.79 -1.98
N LEU A 448 -15.15 11.32 -1.07
CA LEU A 448 -15.55 10.97 0.30
C LEU A 448 -16.12 12.15 1.08
N LEU A 449 -15.68 13.37 0.76
CA LEU A 449 -16.21 14.63 1.32
C LEU A 449 -17.48 15.13 0.61
N GLY A 450 -18.01 14.37 -0.37
CA GLY A 450 -19.21 14.73 -1.13
C GLY A 450 -19.02 15.83 -2.18
N ARG A 451 -17.78 16.25 -2.44
CA ARG A 451 -17.42 17.35 -3.37
C ARG A 451 -17.15 16.88 -4.80
N ASN A 452 -17.00 15.56 -5.01
CA ASN A 452 -16.74 14.97 -6.33
C ASN A 452 -17.65 13.75 -6.63
N PRO A 453 -18.98 13.92 -6.74
CA PRO A 453 -19.92 12.80 -6.89
C PRO A 453 -19.73 11.97 -8.18
N GLY A 454 -19.10 12.54 -9.22
CA GLY A 454 -18.79 11.87 -10.48
C GLY A 454 -17.50 11.03 -10.46
N TYR A 455 -16.72 11.09 -9.38
CA TYR A 455 -15.45 10.37 -9.25
C TYR A 455 -15.53 8.87 -9.53
N PRO A 456 -16.51 8.10 -9.00
CA PRO A 456 -16.51 6.65 -9.19
C PRO A 456 -16.51 6.24 -10.67
N GLU A 457 -17.28 6.94 -11.50
CA GLU A 457 -17.35 6.66 -12.94
C GLU A 457 -16.05 7.08 -13.64
N ALA A 458 -15.55 8.29 -13.36
CA ALA A 458 -14.30 8.79 -13.94
C ALA A 458 -13.08 7.92 -13.58
N ALA A 459 -12.99 7.48 -12.33
CA ALA A 459 -11.91 6.63 -11.85
C ALA A 459 -11.96 5.23 -12.45
N LEU A 460 -13.15 4.65 -12.60
CA LEU A 460 -13.30 3.34 -13.26
C LEU A 460 -13.00 3.40 -14.76
N GLU A 461 -13.35 4.50 -15.44
CA GLU A 461 -12.97 4.74 -16.83
C GLU A 461 -11.44 4.88 -16.98
N LEU A 462 -10.79 5.61 -16.08
CA LEU A 462 -9.33 5.69 -15.99
C LEU A 462 -8.71 4.31 -15.85
N ALA A 463 -9.15 3.51 -14.87
CA ALA A 463 -8.61 2.18 -14.62
C ALA A 463 -8.77 1.26 -15.83
N LEU A 464 -9.93 1.27 -16.51
CA LEU A 464 -10.13 0.56 -17.77
C LEU A 464 -9.13 1.03 -18.86
N GLY A 465 -8.85 2.34 -18.93
CA GLY A 465 -7.86 2.92 -19.83
C GLY A 465 -6.42 2.49 -19.51
N GLN A 466 -6.04 2.41 -18.24
CA GLN A 466 -4.74 1.91 -17.79
C GLN A 466 -4.52 0.46 -18.25
N VAL A 467 -5.49 -0.42 -18.01
CA VAL A 467 -5.42 -1.83 -18.44
C VAL A 467 -5.33 -1.92 -19.96
N ALA A 468 -6.16 -1.15 -20.69
CA ALA A 468 -6.13 -1.14 -22.15
C ALA A 468 -4.76 -0.73 -22.71
N ARG A 469 -4.11 0.28 -22.09
CA ARG A 469 -2.76 0.70 -22.45
C ARG A 469 -1.73 -0.41 -22.19
N ARG A 470 -1.80 -1.10 -21.04
CA ARG A 470 -0.86 -2.20 -20.72
C ARG A 470 -1.02 -3.37 -21.69
N LEU A 471 -2.25 -3.78 -21.98
CA LEU A 471 -2.52 -4.80 -23.00
C LEU A 471 -1.95 -4.41 -24.37
N ALA A 472 -2.08 -3.14 -24.77
CA ALA A 472 -1.50 -2.67 -26.02
C ALA A 472 0.04 -2.73 -26.02
N LEU A 473 0.69 -2.33 -24.91
CA LEU A 473 2.14 -2.45 -24.73
C LEU A 473 2.59 -3.91 -24.81
N MET A 474 1.90 -4.80 -24.09
CA MET A 474 2.25 -6.21 -24.05
C MET A 474 2.18 -6.86 -25.43
N ARG A 475 1.15 -6.54 -26.22
CA ARG A 475 0.99 -7.03 -27.59
C ARG A 475 2.03 -6.46 -28.55
N ALA A 476 2.53 -5.25 -28.29
CA ALA A 476 3.62 -4.65 -29.04
C ALA A 476 4.98 -5.27 -28.69
N THR A 477 5.11 -5.90 -27.52
CA THR A 477 6.36 -6.45 -27.01
C THR A 477 6.20 -7.91 -26.53
N PRO A 478 5.84 -8.86 -27.40
CA PRO A 478 5.59 -10.26 -27.02
C PRO A 478 6.86 -11.06 -26.66
N TYR A 479 7.97 -10.37 -26.38
CA TYR A 479 9.30 -10.93 -26.09
C TYR A 479 9.77 -10.49 -24.70
N GLY A 480 10.84 -11.14 -24.20
CA GLY A 480 11.43 -10.80 -22.90
C GLY A 480 12.09 -9.41 -22.86
N PRO A 481 12.56 -8.94 -21.69
CA PRO A 481 13.13 -7.61 -21.53
C PRO A 481 14.36 -7.39 -22.43
N PRO A 482 14.53 -6.20 -23.04
CA PRO A 482 15.79 -5.82 -23.67
C PRO A 482 16.86 -5.56 -22.60
N ASP A 483 18.14 -5.83 -22.93
CA ASP A 483 19.33 -5.36 -22.20
C ASP A 483 19.29 -5.51 -20.66
N ASP A 484 18.89 -6.69 -20.16
CA ASP A 484 18.81 -7.02 -18.73
C ASP A 484 17.90 -6.08 -17.89
N ASP A 485 16.95 -5.37 -18.53
CA ASP A 485 16.01 -4.46 -17.88
C ASP A 485 15.02 -5.21 -16.98
N ILE A 486 15.37 -5.34 -15.70
CA ILE A 486 14.59 -6.05 -14.68
C ILE A 486 13.27 -5.36 -14.32
N HIS A 487 13.18 -4.03 -14.46
CA HIS A 487 11.97 -3.23 -14.21
C HIS A 487 10.89 -3.41 -15.30
N TRP A 488 11.22 -4.13 -16.37
CA TRP A 488 10.40 -4.27 -17.56
C TRP A 488 8.98 -4.79 -17.26
N TRP A 489 8.89 -5.86 -16.47
CA TRP A 489 7.63 -6.51 -16.17
C TRP A 489 6.75 -5.71 -15.24
N GLN A 490 7.34 -5.01 -14.26
CA GLN A 490 6.62 -4.09 -13.38
C GLN A 490 5.88 -3.04 -14.23
N ARG A 491 6.54 -2.47 -15.24
CA ARG A 491 5.92 -1.52 -16.17
C ARG A 491 4.91 -2.16 -17.13
N LEU A 492 4.78 -3.47 -17.17
CA LEU A 492 3.81 -4.19 -18.01
C LEU A 492 2.70 -4.87 -17.23
N ASN A 493 2.77 -4.92 -15.90
CA ASN A 493 1.71 -5.47 -15.05
C ASN A 493 0.36 -4.81 -15.43
N PRO A 494 -0.61 -5.58 -15.95
CA PRO A 494 -1.89 -5.04 -16.37
C PRO A 494 -2.92 -5.02 -15.25
N VAL A 495 -2.62 -5.63 -14.11
CA VAL A 495 -3.51 -5.59 -12.95
C VAL A 495 -3.41 -4.20 -12.33
N VAL A 496 -4.53 -3.51 -12.16
CA VAL A 496 -4.63 -2.22 -11.46
C VAL A 496 -5.67 -2.28 -10.36
N THR A 497 -5.25 -2.05 -9.12
CA THR A 497 -6.11 -2.24 -7.93
C THR A 497 -6.44 -0.98 -7.17
N GLU A 498 -5.82 0.17 -7.49
CA GLU A 498 -6.03 1.45 -6.80
C GLU A 498 -7.51 1.82 -6.68
N VAL A 499 -8.18 1.98 -7.82
CA VAL A 499 -9.56 2.45 -7.89
C VAL A 499 -10.52 1.44 -7.26
N LEU A 500 -10.31 0.14 -7.47
CA LEU A 500 -11.13 -0.89 -6.84
C LEU A 500 -10.96 -0.86 -5.32
N THR A 501 -9.73 -0.70 -4.82
CA THR A 501 -9.46 -0.59 -3.38
C THR A 501 -10.19 0.62 -2.80
N GLN A 502 -10.03 1.79 -3.40
CA GLN A 502 -10.66 3.04 -2.96
C GLN A 502 -12.19 2.95 -2.96
N LEU A 503 -12.80 2.49 -4.05
CA LEU A 503 -14.25 2.49 -4.22
C LEU A 503 -14.93 1.35 -3.44
N THR A 504 -14.34 0.15 -3.39
CA THR A 504 -15.00 -0.98 -2.73
C THR A 504 -14.70 -1.03 -1.23
N THR A 505 -13.46 -0.73 -0.82
CA THR A 505 -13.04 -0.91 0.59
C THR A 505 -13.04 0.38 1.39
N GLY A 506 -13.14 1.53 0.72
CA GLY A 506 -13.09 2.85 1.36
C GLY A 506 -11.72 3.16 1.96
N ALA A 507 -10.63 2.64 1.40
CA ALA A 507 -9.27 2.84 1.90
C ALA A 507 -8.29 3.26 0.79
N PRO A 508 -7.20 3.97 1.14
CA PRO A 508 -6.08 4.15 0.22
C PRO A 508 -5.42 2.79 -0.08
N PRO A 509 -4.71 2.64 -1.21
CA PRO A 509 -3.84 1.50 -1.45
C PRO A 509 -2.80 1.33 -0.34
N ALA A 510 -2.29 0.11 -0.19
CA ALA A 510 -1.20 -0.16 0.75
C ALA A 510 0.03 0.70 0.43
N LEU A 511 0.73 1.18 1.47
CA LEU A 511 1.99 1.92 1.30
C LEU A 511 3.00 1.03 0.55
N TYR A 512 3.56 1.53 -0.56
CA TYR A 512 4.25 0.69 -1.53
C TYR A 512 5.53 0.04 -0.98
N ASN A 513 6.23 0.68 -0.05
CA ASN A 513 7.45 0.13 0.53
C ASN A 513 7.19 -0.86 1.68
N GLY A 514 6.17 -1.71 1.55
CA GLY A 514 5.90 -2.82 2.46
C GLY A 514 4.77 -2.59 3.47
N GLY A 515 3.79 -1.74 3.17
CA GLY A 515 2.60 -1.55 4.01
C GLY A 515 1.62 -2.72 3.94
N LEU A 516 0.92 -3.00 5.04
CA LEU A 516 -0.20 -3.96 5.03
C LEU A 516 -1.46 -3.31 4.40
N SER A 517 -2.22 -4.07 3.61
CA SER A 517 -3.48 -3.58 3.03
C SER A 517 -4.57 -3.46 4.10
N LEU A 518 -4.90 -2.23 4.47
CA LEU A 518 -6.01 -1.89 5.36
C LEU A 518 -7.29 -1.54 4.59
N ALA A 519 -8.42 -1.51 5.28
CA ALA A 519 -9.74 -1.31 4.70
C ALA A 519 -10.70 -0.71 5.72
N ARG A 520 -11.71 0.03 5.26
CA ARG A 520 -12.86 0.37 6.10
C ARG A 520 -13.85 -0.79 6.16
N VAL A 521 -14.06 -1.40 5.00
CA VAL A 521 -14.85 -2.62 4.85
C VAL A 521 -14.17 -3.58 3.89
N THR A 522 -14.30 -4.87 4.15
CA THR A 522 -13.93 -5.95 3.23
C THR A 522 -15.14 -6.85 2.99
N PHE A 523 -15.09 -7.63 1.93
CA PHE A 523 -16.19 -8.50 1.52
C PHE A 523 -15.77 -9.95 1.44
N GLY A 524 -16.73 -10.85 1.63
CA GLY A 524 -16.59 -12.25 1.33
C GLY A 524 -17.81 -12.81 0.60
N ASP A 525 -17.57 -13.76 -0.29
CA ASP A 525 -18.62 -14.54 -0.92
C ASP A 525 -19.06 -15.66 0.03
N ALA A 526 -20.21 -15.47 0.67
CA ALA A 526 -20.74 -16.42 1.64
C ALA A 526 -21.12 -17.77 1.02
N LEU A 527 -21.52 -17.80 -0.26
CA LEU A 527 -21.95 -19.02 -0.92
C LEU A 527 -20.77 -19.88 -1.37
N ARG A 528 -19.63 -19.24 -1.64
CA ARG A 528 -18.40 -19.86 -2.11
C ARG A 528 -17.36 -20.06 -1.01
N GLY A 529 -17.45 -19.31 0.09
CA GLY A 529 -16.50 -19.36 1.20
C GLY A 529 -15.12 -18.84 0.80
N ARG A 530 -15.07 -17.65 0.21
CA ARG A 530 -13.81 -16.99 -0.19
C ARG A 530 -13.88 -15.48 0.02
N PRO A 531 -12.74 -14.79 0.18
CA PRO A 531 -12.71 -13.34 0.19
C PRO A 531 -13.11 -12.76 -1.18
N GLY A 532 -13.62 -11.53 -1.14
CA GLY A 532 -14.02 -10.74 -2.31
C GLY A 532 -15.51 -10.69 -2.56
N LEU A 533 -15.90 -9.73 -3.42
CA LEU A 533 -17.26 -9.60 -3.89
C LEU A 533 -17.67 -10.82 -4.73
N PRO A 534 -18.88 -11.36 -4.55
CA PRO A 534 -19.41 -12.39 -5.44
C PRO A 534 -19.52 -11.92 -6.89
N ASP A 535 -19.50 -12.88 -7.82
CA ASP A 535 -19.70 -12.60 -9.24
C ASP A 535 -21.02 -11.86 -9.50
N GLY A 536 -20.95 -10.73 -10.19
CA GLY A 536 -22.12 -9.89 -10.48
C GLY A 536 -22.56 -8.97 -9.34
N VAL A 537 -21.80 -8.88 -8.25
CA VAL A 537 -22.02 -7.86 -7.20
C VAL A 537 -20.99 -6.75 -7.34
N ALA A 538 -21.47 -5.50 -7.36
CA ALA A 538 -20.63 -4.29 -7.30
C ALA A 538 -20.80 -3.63 -5.92
N ALA A 539 -19.74 -2.96 -5.45
CA ALA A 539 -19.76 -2.27 -4.16
C ALA A 539 -19.13 -0.88 -4.24
N LEU A 540 -19.78 0.10 -3.63
CA LEU A 540 -19.30 1.48 -3.59
C LEU A 540 -19.41 2.07 -2.19
N VAL A 541 -18.28 2.32 -1.56
CA VAL A 541 -18.17 3.16 -0.37
C VAL A 541 -18.34 4.62 -0.77
N ARG A 542 -19.34 5.27 -0.20
CA ARG A 542 -19.70 6.68 -0.45
C ARG A 542 -19.08 7.61 0.58
N GLU A 543 -19.04 7.17 1.82
CA GLU A 543 -18.60 7.97 2.97
C GLU A 543 -17.82 7.05 3.92
N ALA A 544 -16.73 7.57 4.49
CA ALA A 544 -15.95 6.91 5.52
C ALA A 544 -15.45 7.97 6.50
N ASP A 545 -16.05 8.00 7.69
CA ASP A 545 -15.78 8.99 8.73
C ASP A 545 -15.53 8.32 10.10
N ALA A 546 -15.41 9.13 11.15
CA ALA A 546 -15.19 8.65 12.52
C ALA A 546 -16.36 7.82 13.05
N ASP A 547 -17.58 8.07 12.57
CA ASP A 547 -18.82 7.42 13.02
C ASP A 547 -19.13 6.15 12.21
N GLY A 548 -18.44 5.93 11.08
CA GLY A 548 -18.36 4.65 10.37
C GLY A 548 -18.36 4.78 8.84
N VAL A 549 -19.11 3.92 8.14
CA VAL A 549 -19.04 3.78 6.67
C VAL A 549 -20.44 3.79 6.04
N ARG A 550 -20.61 4.51 4.94
CA ARG A 550 -21.77 4.38 4.04
C ARG A 550 -21.34 3.66 2.77
N LEU A 551 -22.07 2.61 2.38
CA LEU A 551 -21.82 1.87 1.14
C LEU A 551 -23.11 1.49 0.40
N GLU A 552 -23.00 1.25 -0.89
CA GLU A 552 -24.02 0.66 -1.73
C GLU A 552 -23.54 -0.72 -2.24
N LEU A 553 -24.43 -1.72 -2.21
CA LEU A 553 -24.23 -3.01 -2.85
C LEU A 553 -25.27 -3.20 -3.94
N VAL A 554 -24.84 -3.63 -5.12
CA VAL A 554 -25.72 -3.83 -6.29
C VAL A 554 -25.47 -5.21 -6.89
N ASN A 555 -26.48 -6.06 -6.93
CA ASN A 555 -26.43 -7.29 -7.72
C ASN A 555 -26.95 -7.04 -9.13
N VAL A 556 -26.04 -7.07 -10.11
CA VAL A 556 -26.34 -6.87 -11.53
C VAL A 556 -26.66 -8.19 -12.26
N ASP A 557 -26.58 -9.34 -11.57
CA ASP A 557 -26.96 -10.64 -12.12
C ASP A 557 -28.51 -10.75 -12.21
N PRO A 558 -29.08 -11.09 -13.38
CA PRO A 558 -30.52 -11.21 -13.58
C PRO A 558 -31.14 -12.52 -13.09
N ALA A 559 -30.33 -13.53 -12.78
CA ALA A 559 -30.78 -14.88 -12.49
C ALA A 559 -30.46 -15.33 -11.07
N SER A 560 -29.35 -14.85 -10.50
CA SER A 560 -28.79 -15.47 -9.30
C SER A 560 -28.83 -14.57 -8.08
N ARG A 561 -29.33 -15.12 -6.97
CA ARG A 561 -29.16 -14.54 -5.64
C ARG A 561 -27.69 -14.62 -5.22
N ARG A 562 -27.25 -13.62 -4.47
CA ARG A 562 -25.91 -13.54 -3.86
C ARG A 562 -26.03 -13.30 -2.37
N GLU A 563 -25.04 -13.79 -1.63
CA GLU A 563 -24.90 -13.50 -0.21
C GLU A 563 -23.48 -12.97 0.03
N VAL A 564 -23.40 -11.76 0.56
CA VAL A 564 -22.16 -11.03 0.78
C VAL A 564 -21.94 -10.92 2.28
N VAL A 565 -20.81 -11.40 2.77
CA VAL A 565 -20.35 -11.04 4.12
C VAL A 565 -19.71 -9.66 4.02
N VAL A 566 -20.23 -8.70 4.77
CA VAL A 566 -19.60 -7.38 4.94
C VAL A 566 -18.86 -7.41 6.27
N GLN A 567 -17.54 -7.20 6.23
CA GLN A 567 -16.68 -7.13 7.41
C GLN A 567 -16.18 -5.70 7.59
N ALA A 568 -16.28 -5.14 8.79
CA ALA A 568 -15.64 -3.88 9.14
C ALA A 568 -14.16 -4.12 9.47
N GLY A 569 -13.28 -3.29 8.90
CA GLY A 569 -11.83 -3.46 9.00
C GLY A 569 -11.26 -4.53 8.05
N ALA A 570 -9.95 -4.43 7.76
CA ALA A 570 -9.26 -5.41 6.92
C ALA A 570 -9.04 -6.75 7.62
N PHE A 571 -8.93 -6.71 8.95
CA PHE A 571 -8.60 -7.82 9.82
C PHE A 571 -9.68 -8.05 10.90
N GLY A 572 -10.88 -7.50 10.69
CA GLY A 572 -11.99 -7.60 11.62
C GLY A 572 -11.80 -6.80 12.91
N GLU A 573 -10.89 -5.82 12.92
CA GLU A 573 -10.55 -5.00 14.08
C GLU A 573 -11.66 -4.04 14.51
N ASP A 574 -12.57 -3.72 13.60
CA ASP A 574 -13.66 -2.79 13.83
C ASP A 574 -14.96 -3.53 14.18
N ARG A 575 -15.77 -2.98 15.08
CA ARG A 575 -17.10 -3.55 15.42
C ARG A 575 -18.19 -2.73 14.76
N ILE A 576 -19.10 -3.41 14.04
CA ILE A 576 -20.35 -2.82 13.57
C ILE A 576 -21.31 -2.81 14.75
N ASP A 577 -21.66 -1.63 15.27
CA ASP A 577 -22.59 -1.49 16.38
C ASP A 577 -24.04 -1.61 15.88
N ARG A 578 -24.32 -0.93 14.76
CA ARG A 578 -25.64 -0.84 14.14
C ARG A 578 -25.50 -0.71 12.63
N VAL A 579 -26.46 -1.28 11.90
CA VAL A 579 -26.65 -1.04 10.47
C VAL A 579 -27.96 -0.31 10.26
N VAL A 580 -27.93 0.73 9.42
CA VAL A 580 -29.11 1.42 8.89
C VAL A 580 -29.16 1.16 7.39
N PHE A 581 -30.31 0.77 6.85
CA PHE A 581 -30.42 0.39 5.44
C PHE A 581 -31.78 0.73 4.84
N ASP A 582 -31.83 0.86 3.51
CA ASP A 582 -33.07 1.03 2.77
C ASP A 582 -33.81 -0.30 2.55
N GLU A 583 -35.12 -0.27 2.76
CA GLU A 583 -36.02 -1.37 2.46
C GLU A 583 -37.16 -0.84 1.59
N ALA A 584 -37.51 -1.55 0.51
CA ALA A 584 -38.66 -1.24 -0.31
C ALA A 584 -39.92 -1.96 0.20
N GLU A 585 -41.08 -1.32 0.05
CA GLU A 585 -42.37 -1.92 0.39
C GLU A 585 -42.72 -3.12 -0.52
N ASP A 586 -43.58 -4.00 -0.03
CA ASP A 586 -44.11 -5.12 -0.82
C ASP A 586 -44.85 -4.62 -2.07
N GLY A 587 -44.73 -5.36 -3.19
CA GLY A 587 -45.46 -5.06 -4.43
C GLY A 587 -44.73 -4.12 -5.41
N CYS A 588 -43.43 -3.94 -5.25
CA CYS A 588 -42.56 -3.16 -6.16
C CYS A 588 -42.65 -3.56 -7.65
N ALA A 589 -43.14 -4.75 -7.98
CA ALA A 589 -43.39 -5.16 -9.37
C ALA A 589 -44.57 -4.41 -10.02
N GLY A 590 -45.46 -3.80 -9.23
CA GLY A 590 -46.66 -3.10 -9.68
C GLY A 590 -47.74 -4.02 -10.24
N ASP A 591 -48.80 -3.42 -10.82
CA ASP A 591 -49.83 -4.16 -11.56
C ASP A 591 -49.28 -4.59 -12.92
N SER A 592 -49.34 -5.89 -13.23
CA SER A 592 -49.04 -6.48 -14.55
C SER A 592 -49.74 -5.80 -15.75
N ARG A 593 -50.83 -5.06 -15.52
CA ARG A 593 -51.58 -4.33 -16.55
C ARG A 593 -51.11 -2.89 -16.74
N SER A 594 -50.26 -2.40 -15.84
CA SER A 594 -49.67 -1.06 -15.94
C SER A 594 -48.58 -1.04 -17.00
N TYR A 595 -48.59 -0.03 -17.87
CA TYR A 595 -47.48 0.25 -18.78
C TYR A 595 -46.37 1.08 -18.12
N LEU A 596 -46.57 1.54 -16.88
CA LEU A 596 -45.59 2.30 -16.11
C LEU A 596 -44.72 1.35 -15.29
N ILE A 597 -43.41 1.61 -15.29
CA ILE A 597 -42.46 1.00 -14.36
C ILE A 597 -42.56 1.79 -13.04
N PRO A 598 -42.97 1.16 -11.92
CA PRO A 598 -43.11 1.86 -10.65
C PRO A 598 -41.76 2.32 -10.10
N ASN A 599 -41.77 3.41 -9.34
CA ASN A 599 -40.64 3.77 -8.49
C ASN A 599 -40.84 3.08 -7.14
N PRO A 600 -39.87 2.31 -6.63
CA PRO A 600 -39.98 1.70 -5.32
C PRO A 600 -40.00 2.80 -4.25
N GLU A 601 -41.05 2.81 -3.43
CA GLU A 601 -41.03 3.59 -2.19
C GLU A 601 -40.13 2.86 -1.19
N THR A 602 -39.25 3.62 -0.53
CA THR A 602 -38.25 3.06 0.38
C THR A 602 -38.36 3.72 1.75
N GLN A 603 -38.13 2.93 2.79
CA GLN A 603 -38.01 3.38 4.17
C GLN A 603 -36.62 3.02 4.72
N GLN A 604 -36.16 3.76 5.72
CA GLN A 604 -34.93 3.44 6.45
C GLN A 604 -35.26 2.53 7.64
N VAL A 605 -34.58 1.39 7.70
CA VAL A 605 -34.67 0.42 8.79
C VAL A 605 -33.32 0.36 9.50
N SER A 606 -33.33 0.09 10.80
CA SER A 606 -32.11 -0.08 11.58
C SER A 606 -32.12 -1.37 12.38
N SER A 607 -30.96 -1.99 12.51
CA SER A 607 -30.78 -3.24 13.27
C SER A 607 -29.45 -3.22 14.05
N PRO A 608 -29.42 -3.66 15.32
CA PRO A 608 -28.17 -3.86 16.04
C PRO A 608 -27.37 -5.02 15.41
N VAL A 609 -26.03 -4.92 15.44
CA VAL A 609 -25.13 -5.96 14.90
C VAL A 609 -24.25 -6.52 16.00
N GLY A 610 -23.38 -5.71 16.60
CA GLY A 610 -22.53 -6.13 17.73
C GLY A 610 -21.39 -7.08 17.36
N SER A 611 -21.10 -7.27 16.07
CA SER A 611 -20.00 -8.09 15.53
C SER A 611 -19.22 -7.27 14.50
N SER A 612 -18.04 -7.73 14.10
CA SER A 612 -17.30 -7.14 12.97
C SER A 612 -17.91 -7.49 11.62
N ARG A 613 -18.89 -8.41 11.59
CA ARG A 613 -19.48 -8.93 10.35
C ARG A 613 -21.01 -8.88 10.36
N LEU A 614 -21.58 -8.72 9.17
CA LEU A 614 -23.00 -9.00 8.87
C LEU A 614 -23.11 -9.64 7.49
N VAL A 615 -24.26 -10.25 7.20
CA VAL A 615 -24.55 -10.83 5.87
C VAL A 615 -25.60 -10.01 5.15
N VAL A 616 -25.33 -9.67 3.89
CA VAL A 616 -26.30 -9.03 2.99
C VAL A 616 -26.72 -10.04 1.93
N ALA A 617 -28.00 -10.37 1.92
CA ALA A 617 -28.61 -11.16 0.86
C ALA A 617 -29.12 -10.25 -0.27
N LEU A 618 -28.57 -10.43 -1.46
CA LEU A 618 -28.94 -9.67 -2.65
C LEU A 618 -29.70 -10.57 -3.63
N ARG A 619 -30.98 -10.29 -3.82
CA ARG A 619 -31.78 -10.91 -4.89
C ARG A 619 -31.27 -10.50 -6.27
N PRO A 620 -31.60 -11.25 -7.35
CA PRO A 620 -31.24 -10.84 -8.71
C PRO A 620 -31.78 -9.44 -9.01
N LEU A 621 -30.95 -8.55 -9.58
CA LEU A 621 -31.31 -7.16 -9.89
C LEU A 621 -31.85 -6.37 -8.68
N HIS A 622 -31.23 -6.51 -7.52
CA HIS A 622 -31.55 -5.73 -6.33
C HIS A 622 -30.31 -5.00 -5.80
N ARG A 623 -30.57 -3.94 -5.03
CA ARG A 623 -29.55 -3.13 -4.36
C ARG A 623 -29.92 -2.86 -2.91
N VAL A 624 -28.93 -2.45 -2.14
CA VAL A 624 -29.12 -1.91 -0.79
C VAL A 624 -28.07 -0.82 -0.53
N THR A 625 -28.50 0.24 0.13
CA THR A 625 -27.66 1.29 0.71
C THR A 625 -27.55 1.04 2.20
N LEU A 626 -26.33 0.94 2.71
CA LEU A 626 -26.02 0.62 4.10
C LEU A 626 -25.26 1.81 4.72
N ARG A 627 -25.64 2.22 5.93
CA ARG A 627 -24.81 2.99 6.85
C ARG A 627 -24.45 2.08 8.02
N LEU A 628 -23.18 1.71 8.09
CA LEU A 628 -22.60 0.98 9.20
C LEU A 628 -22.11 1.99 10.23
N GLU A 629 -22.66 1.95 11.43
CA GLU A 629 -22.12 2.67 12.57
C GLU A 629 -21.07 1.79 13.23
N ILE A 630 -19.85 2.30 13.37
CA ILE A 630 -18.67 1.49 13.67
C ILE A 630 -17.90 2.07 14.87
N THR A 631 -17.60 1.21 15.84
CA THR A 631 -16.55 1.48 16.81
C THR A 631 -15.22 0.99 16.23
N ARG A 632 -14.31 1.93 15.95
CA ARG A 632 -12.97 1.65 15.39
C ARG A 632 -12.10 0.85 16.37
N ARG A 633 -11.32 -0.12 15.87
CA ARG A 633 -10.30 -0.87 16.64
C ARG A 633 -10.85 -1.48 17.94
N ALA A 634 -12.10 -1.94 17.90
CA ALA A 634 -12.81 -2.53 19.04
C ALA A 634 -12.42 -3.98 19.32
N GLN A 635 -11.78 -4.65 18.35
CA GLN A 635 -11.40 -6.06 18.41
C GLN A 635 -9.91 -6.20 18.07
N THR A 636 -9.30 -7.29 18.52
CA THR A 636 -7.93 -7.63 18.13
C THR A 636 -7.92 -8.05 16.67
N PRO A 637 -7.20 -7.33 15.77
CA PRO A 637 -7.10 -7.68 14.35
C PRO A 637 -6.52 -9.07 14.18
N ALA A 638 -7.05 -9.84 13.22
CA ALA A 638 -6.49 -11.11 12.82
C ALA A 638 -6.62 -11.33 11.31
N HIS A 639 -5.78 -12.20 10.77
CA HIS A 639 -6.02 -12.78 9.46
C HIS A 639 -7.40 -13.45 9.44
N THR A 640 -8.26 -13.03 8.50
CA THR A 640 -9.68 -13.41 8.48
C THR A 640 -9.99 -14.35 7.33
N SER A 641 -10.63 -15.49 7.66
CA SER A 641 -11.16 -16.43 6.67
C SER A 641 -12.65 -16.20 6.43
N PHE A 642 -13.15 -16.61 5.27
CA PHE A 642 -14.58 -16.62 4.96
C PHE A 642 -15.01 -18.07 4.76
N THR A 643 -15.84 -18.59 5.66
CA THR A 643 -16.42 -19.93 5.49
C THR A 643 -17.62 -19.89 4.56
N ARG A 644 -18.08 -21.07 4.15
CA ARG A 644 -19.30 -21.20 3.35
C ARG A 644 -20.53 -21.24 4.27
N ILE A 645 -21.52 -20.40 4.00
CA ILE A 645 -22.83 -20.40 4.66
C ILE A 645 -23.78 -21.34 3.91
N THR A 646 -24.60 -22.10 4.64
CA THR A 646 -25.66 -22.90 4.01
C THR A 646 -26.81 -21.96 3.62
N PRO A 647 -27.23 -21.88 2.35
CA PRO A 647 -28.36 -21.04 1.96
C PRO A 647 -29.61 -21.49 2.72
N ARG A 648 -30.33 -20.57 3.36
CA ARG A 648 -31.67 -20.88 3.86
C ARG A 648 -32.56 -21.21 2.68
N ARG A 649 -33.22 -22.38 2.73
CA ARG A 649 -34.30 -22.70 1.79
C ARG A 649 -35.40 -21.66 1.96
N GLU A 650 -35.74 -20.98 0.88
CA GLU A 650 -36.90 -20.09 0.84
C GLU A 650 -38.16 -20.93 1.13
N SER A 651 -38.97 -20.47 2.10
CA SER A 651 -40.28 -21.02 2.43
C SER A 651 -41.37 -20.38 1.60
#